data_AF-A0A0N0N077-F1
#
_entry.id   AF-A0A0N0N077-F1
#
_cell.length_a   1.000
_cell.length_b   1.000
_cell.length_c   1.000
_cell.angle_alpha   90.00
_cell.angle_beta   90.00
_cell.angle_gamma   90.00
#
_symmetry.space_group_name_H-M   'P 1'
#
loop_
_entity.id
_entity.type
_entity.pdbx_description
1 polymer ?
#
loop_
_entity_poly.entity_id
_entity_poly.type
_entity_poly.pdbx_seq_one_letter_code
_entity_poly.pdbx_strand_id
1 'polypeptide(L)'
;MTARLSLYQKAENELYKMDSSVKTKFYDFCHQFRLDPDHPSLDLKPLKGDGRIFRAKIDRSYRALLARAGVGADGVQQWLIVAVRHRKDVYEELTVAINRITGEIEFVDLGVVGQSVLQRAGLQLTPAQDEHTAPAEPTPASAPVVTQQTAAPAEPLLVGCTPEDLRRLGVADALIGPALALTTDEELDQLIAGAPRLTAEVLTGLGSGMSVDEVEREITQPASTELEPGFENDMAAALTRTAVTTVDDDIRNVLAEGDFRAWKVYLHPTQRKIVERNYSGPARVSGGPGTGKTIVALHRVARLAAALPSGHGKPILLTTYTKNLTADLRSRLTSLMDPALLGRVDIKHIDQLAQSVLNENTAPGAQRSLITDDRALDVLREVLFEHDEQRWDAEFLFDEWEQIVLGQSLGTRQDYFKARRAGMGRALNRPERAAIWKLLDQFTLRLNGLGRETWAQAAERAARYEMERARKIQIRAERKEDIGGGDLAHLDDNSSGMRYLRHRYQHIVVDEAQDLSPAHWKMLRAMVAPGPGDLFIASDTHQRIYDRQVTLSTVGVNIRGRSSKLTLSYRTTQEILDQAAKVVLGATYDDLDDGTDTLDGYHSLLHGPAPDYVACADWTDEITQLAEALKQWRADITQPADDGTVRDPSGTMAVCVADGEMPGRVAADLEMKHGITTATLTKDGPQGGGEVHIGTMHRFKGLEYQKLAVIGASDGILPRTALIEKYATTDPNRYERELKKSRNQLFVATTRARDALRISWHGKPSPFLPL
;
A
#
# COMPACT_ATOMS: atom_id res chain seq x y z
N MET A 1 15.05 -24.75 16.71
CA MET A 1 13.98 -24.94 15.73
C MET A 1 14.38 -26.12 14.85
N THR A 2 13.60 -27.19 14.83
CA THR A 2 13.91 -28.45 14.13
C THR A 2 13.18 -28.55 12.78
N ALA A 3 12.10 -27.78 12.60
CA ALA A 3 11.35 -27.65 11.36
C ALA A 3 10.89 -26.20 11.11
N ARG A 4 10.77 -25.82 9.83
CA ARG A 4 10.08 -24.59 9.37
C ARG A 4 8.70 -24.96 8.82
N LEU A 5 7.70 -24.15 9.17
CA LEU A 5 6.32 -24.31 8.70
C LEU A 5 5.91 -23.11 7.85
N SER A 6 5.34 -23.40 6.69
CA SER A 6 4.67 -22.40 5.83
C SER A 6 3.21 -22.82 5.64
N LEU A 7 2.29 -21.86 5.51
CA LEU A 7 0.90 -22.13 5.11
C LEU A 7 0.75 -21.95 3.61
N TYR A 8 0.07 -22.91 3.00
CA TYR A 8 -0.49 -22.76 1.67
C TYR A 8 -1.69 -21.81 1.72
N GLN A 9 -1.88 -20.98 0.70
CA GLN A 9 -2.92 -19.95 0.65
C GLN A 9 -4.34 -20.50 0.93
N LYS A 10 -4.64 -21.72 0.45
CA LYS A 10 -5.93 -22.38 0.70
C LYS A 10 -6.11 -22.73 2.19
N ALA A 11 -5.08 -23.26 2.84
CA ALA A 11 -5.10 -23.54 4.29
C ALA A 11 -5.32 -22.25 5.10
N GLU A 12 -4.73 -21.16 4.63
CA GLU A 12 -4.88 -19.83 5.23
C GLU A 12 -6.33 -19.36 5.16
N ASN A 13 -6.93 -19.38 3.97
CA ASN A 13 -8.34 -19.02 3.74
C ASN A 13 -9.31 -19.86 4.59
N GLU A 14 -9.01 -21.15 4.78
CA GLU A 14 -9.83 -22.05 5.58
C GLU A 14 -9.69 -21.77 7.07
N LEU A 15 -8.46 -21.56 7.55
CA LEU A 15 -8.19 -21.19 8.93
C LEU A 15 -8.93 -19.90 9.29
N TYR A 16 -9.01 -18.93 8.36
CA TYR A 16 -9.76 -17.67 8.58
C TYR A 16 -11.25 -17.86 8.81
N LYS A 17 -11.88 -18.85 8.17
CA LYS A 17 -13.31 -19.17 8.35
C LYS A 17 -13.61 -19.90 9.65
N MET A 18 -12.59 -20.34 10.40
CA MET A 18 -12.76 -21.08 11.65
C MET A 18 -12.90 -20.16 12.88
N ASP A 19 -13.50 -20.71 13.93
CA ASP A 19 -13.65 -20.05 15.24
C ASP A 19 -12.29 -19.67 15.85
N SER A 20 -12.27 -18.57 16.62
CA SER A 20 -11.08 -18.06 17.32
C SER A 20 -10.40 -19.12 18.20
N SER A 21 -11.19 -20.00 18.83
CA SER A 21 -10.69 -21.08 19.68
C SER A 21 -9.87 -22.12 18.91
N VAL A 22 -10.21 -22.38 17.64
CA VAL A 22 -9.49 -23.32 16.76
C VAL A 22 -8.22 -22.68 16.24
N LYS A 23 -8.27 -21.39 15.87
CA LYS A 23 -7.10 -20.61 15.44
C LYS A 23 -6.02 -20.60 16.52
N THR A 24 -6.38 -20.33 17.78
CA THR A 24 -5.45 -20.38 18.92
C THR A 24 -4.74 -21.73 19.02
N LYS A 25 -5.49 -22.83 19.01
CA LYS A 25 -4.92 -24.19 19.06
C LYS A 25 -4.06 -24.53 17.85
N PHE A 26 -4.43 -24.04 16.67
CA PHE A 26 -3.64 -24.20 15.44
C PHE A 26 -2.26 -23.53 15.54
N TYR A 27 -2.19 -22.34 16.14
CA TYR A 27 -0.90 -21.68 16.37
C TYR A 27 -0.08 -22.38 17.45
N ASP A 28 -0.72 -22.88 18.50
CA ASP A 28 -0.05 -23.70 19.53
C ASP A 28 0.52 -24.99 18.91
N PHE A 29 -0.24 -25.61 18.01
CA PHE A 29 0.21 -26.72 17.16
C PHE A 29 1.44 -26.33 16.32
N CYS A 30 1.40 -25.19 15.61
CA CYS A 30 2.51 -24.73 14.77
C CYS A 30 3.79 -24.45 15.59
N HIS A 31 3.65 -23.92 16.81
CA HIS A 31 4.77 -23.73 17.73
C HIS A 31 5.35 -25.08 18.18
N GLN A 32 4.50 -26.01 18.63
CA GLN A 32 4.93 -27.33 19.06
C GLN A 32 5.62 -28.12 17.94
N PHE A 33 5.06 -28.08 16.73
CA PHE A 33 5.60 -28.74 15.54
C PHE A 33 6.98 -28.19 15.14
N ARG A 34 7.23 -26.88 15.25
CA ARG A 34 8.54 -26.28 14.94
C ARG A 34 9.64 -26.64 15.96
N LEU A 35 9.25 -26.99 17.19
CA LEU A 35 10.16 -27.45 18.23
C LEU A 35 10.47 -28.95 18.08
N ASP A 36 9.43 -29.76 17.86
CA ASP A 36 9.53 -31.21 17.73
C ASP A 36 8.36 -31.76 16.89
N PRO A 37 8.55 -31.99 15.56
CA PRO A 37 7.55 -32.58 14.68
C PRO A 37 7.08 -33.98 15.10
N ASP A 38 7.94 -34.73 15.80
CA ASP A 38 7.70 -36.11 16.21
C ASP A 38 7.05 -36.18 17.61
N HIS A 39 6.66 -35.03 18.17
CA HIS A 39 6.07 -34.96 19.50
C HIS A 39 4.77 -35.80 19.56
N PRO A 40 4.60 -36.72 20.53
CA PRO A 40 3.47 -37.67 20.56
C PRO A 40 2.07 -37.05 20.55
N SER A 41 1.92 -35.81 21.05
CA SER A 41 0.63 -35.11 21.03
C SER A 41 0.16 -34.71 19.63
N LEU A 42 1.09 -34.57 18.69
CA LEU A 42 0.82 -34.19 17.30
C LEU A 42 0.32 -35.38 16.47
N ASP A 43 0.53 -36.63 16.92
CA ASP A 43 0.12 -37.87 16.22
C ASP A 43 0.37 -37.81 14.69
N LEU A 44 1.58 -37.39 14.31
CA LEU A 44 1.95 -37.18 12.92
C LEU A 44 2.00 -38.52 12.17
N LYS A 45 1.12 -38.70 11.18
CA LYS A 45 1.02 -39.94 10.39
C LYS A 45 0.87 -39.64 8.90
N PRO A 46 1.47 -40.43 8.00
CA PRO A 46 1.21 -40.31 6.58
C PRO A 46 -0.25 -40.69 6.26
N LEU A 47 -0.85 -40.02 5.28
CA LEU A 47 -2.12 -40.42 4.69
C LEU A 47 -1.91 -41.62 3.77
N LYS A 48 -2.90 -42.53 3.68
CA LYS A 48 -2.81 -43.75 2.89
C LYS A 48 -2.87 -43.52 1.38
N GLY A 49 -3.58 -42.47 0.93
CA GLY A 49 -3.72 -42.15 -0.49
C GLY A 49 -2.44 -41.60 -1.11
N ASP A 50 -2.04 -40.39 -0.71
CA ASP A 50 -0.77 -39.78 -1.12
C ASP A 50 0.23 -39.76 0.05
N GLY A 51 1.27 -40.59 -0.05
CA GLY A 51 2.32 -40.71 0.96
C GLY A 51 3.18 -39.46 1.16
N ARG A 52 2.99 -38.41 0.34
CA ARG A 52 3.62 -37.09 0.52
C ARG A 52 2.86 -36.22 1.53
N ILE A 53 1.61 -36.56 1.83
CA ILE A 53 0.75 -35.83 2.75
C ILE A 53 0.73 -36.52 4.12
N PHE A 54 0.89 -35.73 5.16
CA PHE A 54 0.84 -36.13 6.54
C PHE A 54 -0.35 -35.47 7.22
N ARG A 55 -1.01 -36.18 8.12
CA ARG A 55 -2.00 -35.62 9.03
C ARG A 55 -1.38 -35.46 10.40
N ALA A 56 -1.66 -34.34 11.03
CA ALA A 56 -1.26 -34.07 12.41
C ALA A 56 -2.45 -33.53 13.22
N LYS A 57 -2.47 -33.86 14.50
CA LYS A 57 -3.50 -33.50 15.46
C LYS A 57 -3.30 -32.08 15.96
N ILE A 58 -4.29 -31.22 15.70
CA ILE A 58 -4.41 -29.91 16.34
C ILE A 58 -5.15 -30.07 17.67
N ASP A 59 -6.32 -30.70 17.64
CA ASP A 59 -7.09 -31.01 18.85
C ASP A 59 -7.96 -32.28 18.71
N ARG A 60 -9.02 -32.43 19.51
CA ARG A 60 -9.93 -33.58 19.41
C ARG A 60 -10.71 -33.63 18.09
N SER A 61 -10.92 -32.48 17.46
CA SER A 61 -11.82 -32.30 16.32
C SER A 61 -11.10 -31.92 15.04
N TYR A 62 -9.98 -31.21 15.08
CA TYR A 62 -9.27 -30.71 13.90
C TYR A 62 -7.93 -31.39 13.65
N ARG A 63 -7.58 -31.49 12.36
CA ARG A 63 -6.33 -32.02 11.83
C ARG A 63 -5.69 -31.01 10.89
N ALA A 64 -4.38 -30.85 11.00
CA ALA A 64 -3.56 -30.17 10.00
C ALA A 64 -3.12 -31.20 8.96
N LEU A 65 -3.21 -30.84 7.69
CA LEU A 65 -2.69 -31.62 6.56
C LEU A 65 -1.40 -30.95 6.09
N LEU A 66 -0.31 -31.70 6.05
CA LEU A 66 1.02 -31.17 5.80
C LEU A 66 1.72 -31.93 4.67
N ALA A 67 2.46 -31.24 3.82
CA ALA A 67 3.37 -31.82 2.85
C ALA A 67 4.82 -31.55 3.25
N ARG A 68 5.69 -32.55 3.10
CA ARG A 68 7.13 -32.37 3.36
C ARG A 68 7.78 -31.68 2.16
N ALA A 69 8.29 -30.46 2.38
CA ALA A 69 8.85 -29.61 1.33
C ALA A 69 10.38 -29.70 1.19
N GLY A 70 10.99 -30.72 1.79
CA GLY A 70 12.43 -30.97 1.71
C GLY A 70 13.21 -30.45 2.91
N VAL A 71 14.50 -30.21 2.71
CA VAL A 71 15.43 -29.70 3.74
C VAL A 71 16.09 -28.43 3.19
N GLY A 72 16.02 -27.35 3.95
CA GLY A 72 16.62 -26.07 3.56
C GLY A 72 18.15 -26.16 3.50
N ALA A 73 18.78 -25.16 2.86
CA ALA A 73 20.25 -25.05 2.80
C ALA A 73 20.94 -24.97 4.18
N ASP A 74 20.17 -24.65 5.22
CA ASP A 74 20.57 -24.60 6.62
C ASP A 74 20.36 -25.93 7.39
N GLY A 75 19.95 -27.00 6.69
CA GLY A 75 19.73 -28.32 7.26
C GLY A 75 18.40 -28.49 8.01
N VAL A 76 17.53 -27.46 8.02
CA VAL A 76 16.24 -27.48 8.71
C VAL A 76 15.16 -28.08 7.80
N GLN A 77 14.33 -28.99 8.32
CA GLN A 77 13.24 -29.57 7.55
C GLN A 77 12.18 -28.52 7.22
N GLN A 78 11.70 -28.49 5.98
CA GLN A 78 10.65 -27.59 5.54
C GLN A 78 9.33 -28.35 5.39
N TRP A 79 8.28 -27.79 5.96
CA TRP A 79 6.93 -28.35 5.94
C TRP A 79 5.95 -27.29 5.45
N LEU A 80 4.99 -27.72 4.64
CA LEU A 80 3.91 -26.90 4.10
C LEU A 80 2.58 -27.41 4.65
N ILE A 81 1.84 -26.57 5.37
CA ILE A 81 0.46 -26.87 5.78
C ILE A 81 -0.43 -26.59 4.56
N VAL A 82 -1.01 -27.64 3.98
CA VAL A 82 -1.81 -27.57 2.76
C VAL A 82 -3.30 -27.34 3.03
N ALA A 83 -3.80 -27.80 4.18
CA ALA A 83 -5.18 -27.57 4.62
C ALA A 83 -5.36 -27.80 6.13
N VAL A 84 -6.43 -27.23 6.68
CA VAL A 84 -6.91 -27.54 8.04
C VAL A 84 -8.33 -28.05 7.93
N ARG A 85 -8.59 -29.25 8.47
CA ARG A 85 -9.88 -29.94 8.31
C ARG A 85 -10.39 -30.46 9.63
N HIS A 86 -11.71 -30.51 9.76
CA HIS A 86 -12.32 -31.29 10.81
C HIS A 86 -12.08 -32.78 10.52
N ARG A 87 -11.86 -33.59 11.56
CA ARG A 87 -11.40 -34.99 11.44
C ARG A 87 -12.35 -35.90 10.63
N LYS A 88 -13.62 -35.51 10.49
CA LYS A 88 -14.61 -36.25 9.69
C LYS A 88 -14.52 -35.97 8.20
N ASP A 89 -13.86 -34.87 7.84
CA ASP A 89 -13.79 -34.33 6.48
C ASP A 89 -12.36 -34.44 5.93
N VAL A 90 -11.59 -35.40 6.46
CA VAL A 90 -10.28 -35.79 5.94
C VAL A 90 -10.48 -37.08 5.13
N TYR A 91 -10.29 -36.98 3.82
CA TYR A 91 -10.42 -38.08 2.87
C TYR A 91 -9.05 -38.58 2.40
N GLU A 92 -8.98 -39.80 1.87
CA GLU A 92 -7.73 -40.39 1.37
C GLU A 92 -7.36 -39.84 -0.02
N GLU A 93 -8.32 -39.33 -0.79
CA GLU A 93 -8.16 -38.82 -2.17
C GLU A 93 -7.63 -37.37 -2.24
N LEU A 94 -6.80 -36.99 -1.27
CA LEU A 94 -6.05 -35.74 -1.28
C LEU A 94 -4.74 -35.94 -2.04
N THR A 95 -4.39 -35.01 -2.93
CA THR A 95 -3.16 -35.11 -3.73
C THR A 95 -2.32 -33.83 -3.66
N VAL A 96 -0.99 -34.00 -3.59
CA VAL A 96 -0.01 -32.90 -3.71
C VAL A 96 0.94 -33.19 -4.86
N ALA A 97 0.96 -32.31 -5.83
CA ALA A 97 1.81 -32.42 -7.02
C ALA A 97 2.51 -31.11 -7.35
N ILE A 98 3.51 -31.16 -8.23
CA ILE A 98 4.12 -29.96 -8.80
C ILE A 98 3.48 -29.72 -10.16
N ASN A 99 2.95 -28.53 -10.39
CA ASN A 99 2.34 -28.18 -11.66
C ASN A 99 3.42 -28.14 -12.75
N ARG A 100 3.16 -28.83 -13.87
CA ARG A 100 4.10 -28.95 -14.99
C ARG A 100 4.30 -27.67 -15.80
N ILE A 101 3.40 -26.69 -15.66
CA ILE A 101 3.46 -25.39 -16.33
C ILE A 101 4.12 -24.35 -15.41
N THR A 102 3.62 -24.18 -14.18
CA THR A 102 4.10 -23.12 -13.28
C THR A 102 5.29 -23.55 -12.41
N GLY A 103 5.50 -24.86 -12.21
CA GLY A 103 6.47 -25.39 -11.25
C GLY A 103 6.10 -25.14 -9.79
N GLU A 104 4.86 -24.71 -9.52
CA GLU A 104 4.33 -24.48 -8.17
C GLU A 104 3.78 -25.77 -7.56
N ILE A 105 3.67 -25.79 -6.23
CA ILE A 105 3.02 -26.87 -5.49
C ILE A 105 1.51 -26.68 -5.59
N GLU A 106 0.82 -27.70 -6.08
CA GLU A 106 -0.63 -27.76 -6.14
C GLU A 106 -1.16 -28.79 -5.15
N PHE A 107 -2.20 -28.37 -4.44
CA PHE A 107 -2.96 -29.23 -3.56
C PHE A 107 -4.39 -29.36 -4.08
N VAL A 108 -4.82 -30.58 -4.33
CA VAL A 108 -6.19 -30.88 -4.76
C VAL A 108 -6.91 -31.64 -3.65
N ASP A 109 -8.08 -31.11 -3.27
CA ASP A 109 -9.00 -31.73 -2.33
C ASP A 109 -10.31 -32.04 -3.07
N LEU A 110 -10.55 -33.31 -3.37
CA LEU A 110 -11.78 -33.74 -4.04
C LEU A 110 -13.02 -33.68 -3.13
N GLY A 111 -12.85 -33.49 -1.82
CA GLY A 111 -13.95 -33.34 -0.85
C GLY A 111 -14.81 -32.10 -1.07
N VAL A 112 -14.29 -31.10 -1.80
CA VAL A 112 -15.03 -29.88 -2.16
C VAL A 112 -15.87 -30.03 -3.43
N VAL A 113 -15.70 -31.13 -4.18
CA VAL A 113 -16.41 -31.38 -5.43
C VAL A 113 -17.79 -31.95 -5.10
N GLY A 114 -18.84 -31.42 -5.74
CA GLY A 114 -20.21 -31.89 -5.54
C GLY A 114 -20.37 -33.39 -5.80
N GLN A 115 -21.16 -34.08 -4.98
CA GLN A 115 -21.37 -35.54 -5.10
C GLN A 115 -21.91 -35.96 -6.47
N SER A 116 -22.75 -35.13 -7.10
CA SER A 116 -23.27 -35.36 -8.46
C SER A 116 -22.15 -35.39 -9.52
N VAL A 117 -21.16 -34.51 -9.39
CA VAL A 117 -20.00 -34.43 -10.30
C VAL A 117 -19.06 -35.61 -10.05
N LEU A 118 -18.77 -35.93 -8.79
CA LEU A 118 -17.94 -37.09 -8.42
C LEU A 118 -18.54 -38.41 -8.93
N GLN A 119 -19.85 -38.60 -8.77
CA GLN A 119 -20.54 -39.80 -9.26
C GLN A 119 -20.49 -39.92 -10.79
N ARG A 120 -20.65 -38.81 -11.52
CA ARG A 120 -20.52 -38.78 -12.99
C ARG A 120 -19.09 -39.00 -13.45
N ALA A 121 -18.11 -38.52 -12.68
CA ALA A 121 -16.69 -38.79 -12.91
C ALA A 121 -16.25 -40.20 -12.47
N GLY A 122 -17.14 -40.99 -11.85
CA GLY A 122 -16.84 -42.35 -11.37
C GLY A 122 -15.94 -42.40 -10.12
N LEU A 123 -15.91 -41.34 -9.32
CA LEU A 123 -15.07 -41.20 -8.13
C LEU A 123 -15.87 -41.38 -6.84
N GLN A 124 -15.29 -42.04 -5.83
CA GLN A 124 -15.84 -42.17 -4.48
C GLN A 124 -14.79 -41.72 -3.46
N LEU A 125 -15.20 -40.96 -2.45
CA LEU A 125 -14.32 -40.46 -1.39
C LEU A 125 -14.26 -41.41 -0.20
N THR A 126 -13.05 -41.72 0.27
CA THR A 126 -12.80 -42.65 1.37
C THR A 126 -12.38 -41.88 2.63
N PRO A 127 -13.13 -41.93 3.74
CA PRO A 127 -12.75 -41.24 4.97
C PRO A 127 -11.46 -41.82 5.60
N ALA A 128 -10.52 -40.96 5.98
CA ALA A 128 -9.26 -41.36 6.61
C ALA A 128 -9.50 -41.78 8.07
N GLN A 129 -9.69 -43.08 8.34
CA GLN A 129 -10.01 -43.60 9.69
C GLN A 129 -8.92 -43.27 10.74
N ASP A 130 -9.33 -42.93 11.96
CA ASP A 130 -8.48 -42.90 13.17
C ASP A 130 -8.64 -44.25 13.89
N GLU A 131 -7.55 -44.97 14.17
CA GLU A 131 -7.54 -46.35 14.73
C GLU A 131 -8.19 -46.51 16.13
N HIS A 132 -8.70 -45.44 16.75
CA HIS A 132 -9.42 -45.52 18.03
C HIS A 132 -10.79 -44.84 17.93
N THR A 133 -11.76 -45.59 17.42
CA THR A 133 -13.16 -45.35 17.74
C THR A 133 -13.85 -46.68 18.03
N ALA A 134 -14.37 -46.83 19.25
CA ALA A 134 -15.29 -47.90 19.60
C ALA A 134 -16.50 -47.88 18.64
N PRO A 135 -17.19 -49.01 18.42
CA PRO A 135 -18.33 -49.06 17.52
C PRO A 135 -19.41 -48.10 18.02
N ALA A 136 -19.76 -47.10 17.20
CA ALA A 136 -20.93 -46.27 17.46
C ALA A 136 -22.19 -47.13 17.32
N GLU A 137 -23.10 -47.01 18.28
CA GLU A 137 -24.40 -47.67 18.28
C GLU A 137 -25.22 -47.35 17.00
N PRO A 138 -26.00 -48.31 16.49
CA PRO A 138 -26.82 -48.11 15.31
C PRO A 138 -27.92 -47.07 15.61
N THR A 139 -27.85 -45.93 14.94
CA THR A 139 -28.94 -44.94 14.94
C THR A 139 -30.05 -45.43 13.99
N PRO A 140 -31.34 -45.33 14.36
CA PRO A 140 -32.41 -46.02 13.65
C PRO A 140 -32.73 -45.44 12.27
N ALA A 141 -33.31 -46.31 11.45
CA ALA A 141 -33.57 -46.20 10.03
C ALA A 141 -34.34 -44.93 9.58
N SER A 142 -33.76 -44.31 8.53
CA SER A 142 -34.36 -43.65 7.36
C SER A 142 -35.85 -43.24 7.41
N ALA A 143 -36.09 -41.94 7.31
CA ALA A 143 -37.25 -41.34 6.64
C ALA A 143 -37.05 -41.38 5.10
N PRO A 144 -38.11 -41.27 4.28
CA PRO A 144 -38.19 -41.95 2.99
C PRO A 144 -37.19 -41.40 1.96
N VAL A 145 -36.61 -42.34 1.21
CA VAL A 145 -35.86 -42.09 -0.02
C VAL A 145 -36.76 -41.30 -0.98
N VAL A 146 -36.52 -40.00 -1.10
CA VAL A 146 -36.97 -39.23 -2.24
C VAL A 146 -36.23 -39.82 -3.44
N THR A 147 -36.96 -40.52 -4.28
CA THR A 147 -36.49 -40.96 -5.59
C THR A 147 -36.18 -39.68 -6.38
N GLN A 148 -34.91 -39.26 -6.38
CA GLN A 148 -34.45 -38.23 -7.30
C GLN A 148 -34.63 -38.79 -8.71
N GLN A 149 -35.53 -38.16 -9.45
CA GLN A 149 -35.74 -38.42 -10.86
C GLN A 149 -34.39 -38.32 -11.58
N THR A 150 -34.03 -39.38 -12.29
CA THR A 150 -32.98 -39.38 -13.29
C THR A 150 -33.30 -38.30 -14.31
N ALA A 151 -32.70 -37.12 -14.15
CA ALA A 151 -32.70 -36.07 -15.16
C ALA A 151 -32.01 -36.60 -16.43
N ALA A 152 -32.53 -36.21 -17.59
CA ALA A 152 -31.96 -36.52 -18.90
C ALA A 152 -30.46 -36.14 -18.94
N PRO A 153 -29.63 -36.83 -19.77
CA PRO A 153 -28.20 -36.51 -19.85
C PRO A 153 -28.02 -35.06 -20.32
N ALA A 154 -27.68 -34.17 -19.40
CA ALA A 154 -27.32 -32.80 -19.70
C ALA A 154 -25.97 -32.79 -20.44
N GLU A 155 -25.87 -31.94 -21.47
CA GLU A 155 -24.65 -31.79 -22.24
C GLU A 155 -23.53 -31.23 -21.36
N PRO A 156 -22.29 -31.76 -21.42
CA PRO A 156 -21.19 -31.26 -20.60
C PRO A 156 -20.90 -29.79 -20.90
N LEU A 157 -20.50 -29.02 -19.89
CA LEU A 157 -20.25 -27.58 -20.01
C LEU A 157 -19.00 -27.28 -20.86
N LEU A 158 -18.01 -28.16 -20.84
CA LEU A 158 -16.75 -28.04 -21.58
C LEU A 158 -16.78 -28.83 -22.90
N VAL A 159 -17.80 -28.60 -23.73
CA VAL A 159 -17.96 -29.29 -25.02
C VAL A 159 -16.72 -29.07 -25.91
N GLY A 160 -16.12 -30.15 -26.40
CA GLY A 160 -14.99 -30.10 -27.33
C GLY A 160 -13.60 -30.13 -26.69
N CYS A 161 -13.51 -30.05 -25.36
CA CYS A 161 -12.24 -30.22 -24.63
C CYS A 161 -11.93 -31.69 -24.37
N THR A 162 -10.72 -32.14 -24.69
CA THR A 162 -10.26 -33.49 -24.35
C THR A 162 -9.46 -33.50 -23.04
N PRO A 163 -9.29 -34.68 -22.39
CA PRO A 163 -8.37 -34.80 -21.25
C PRO A 163 -6.93 -34.35 -21.58
N GLU A 164 -6.47 -34.54 -22.81
CA GLU A 164 -5.14 -34.11 -23.23
C GLU A 164 -5.05 -32.59 -23.36
N ASP A 165 -6.11 -31.91 -23.81
CA ASP A 165 -6.16 -30.45 -23.86
C ASP A 165 -6.09 -29.86 -22.46
N LEU A 166 -6.87 -30.38 -21.50
CA LEU A 166 -6.84 -29.90 -20.12
C LEU A 166 -5.46 -30.14 -19.47
N ARG A 167 -4.82 -31.29 -19.73
CA ARG A 167 -3.42 -31.52 -19.30
C ARG A 167 -2.45 -30.53 -19.94
N ARG A 168 -2.62 -30.22 -21.23
CA ARG A 168 -1.79 -29.26 -21.98
C ARG A 168 -1.90 -27.85 -21.40
N LEU A 169 -3.10 -27.45 -20.97
CA LEU A 169 -3.36 -26.16 -20.35
C LEU A 169 -2.89 -26.04 -18.90
N GLY A 170 -2.48 -27.16 -18.27
CA GLY A 170 -1.97 -27.18 -16.90
C GLY A 170 -3.03 -27.43 -15.83
N VAL A 171 -4.18 -28.01 -16.19
CA VAL A 171 -5.19 -28.47 -15.22
C VAL A 171 -4.64 -29.66 -14.41
N ALA A 172 -4.84 -29.62 -13.09
CA ALA A 172 -4.41 -30.70 -12.20
C ALA A 172 -5.07 -32.04 -12.57
N ASP A 173 -4.27 -33.10 -12.70
CA ASP A 173 -4.73 -34.41 -13.23
C ASP A 173 -5.95 -34.98 -12.49
N ALA A 174 -6.01 -34.80 -11.17
CA ALA A 174 -7.12 -35.24 -10.33
C ALA A 174 -8.46 -34.52 -10.63
N LEU A 175 -8.41 -33.31 -11.21
CA LEU A 175 -9.59 -32.49 -11.52
C LEU A 175 -10.06 -32.62 -12.97
N ILE A 176 -9.30 -33.28 -13.85
CA ILE A 176 -9.66 -33.43 -15.27
C ILE A 176 -10.95 -34.22 -15.46
N GLY A 177 -11.08 -35.36 -14.77
CA GLY A 177 -12.31 -36.16 -14.79
C GLY A 177 -13.54 -35.37 -14.30
N PRO A 178 -13.47 -34.76 -13.10
CA PRO A 178 -14.51 -33.86 -12.60
C PRO A 178 -14.85 -32.70 -13.54
N ALA A 179 -13.85 -32.02 -14.11
CA ALA A 179 -14.06 -30.88 -15.01
C ALA A 179 -14.83 -31.27 -16.28
N LEU A 180 -14.54 -32.43 -16.87
CA LEU A 180 -15.26 -32.95 -18.04
C LEU A 180 -16.67 -33.46 -17.71
N ALA A 181 -16.98 -33.68 -16.44
CA ALA A 181 -18.29 -34.15 -15.97
C ALA A 181 -19.23 -33.00 -15.57
N LEU A 182 -18.79 -31.74 -15.62
CA LEU A 182 -19.59 -30.56 -15.30
C LEU A 182 -20.72 -30.35 -16.30
N THR A 183 -21.89 -29.93 -15.82
CA THR A 183 -23.04 -29.61 -16.70
C THR A 183 -23.67 -28.25 -16.42
N THR A 184 -23.30 -27.58 -15.32
CA THR A 184 -23.85 -26.27 -14.94
C THR A 184 -22.75 -25.35 -14.44
N ASP A 185 -22.97 -24.03 -14.55
CA ASP A 185 -22.05 -23.01 -14.03
C ASP A 185 -21.89 -23.10 -12.50
N GLU A 186 -22.95 -23.47 -11.77
CA GLU A 186 -22.87 -23.68 -10.31
C GLU A 186 -21.90 -24.81 -9.93
N GLU A 187 -21.85 -25.89 -10.73
CA GLU A 187 -20.91 -26.99 -10.50
C GLU A 187 -19.47 -26.57 -10.86
N LEU A 188 -19.32 -25.73 -11.88
CA LEU A 188 -18.04 -25.14 -12.26
C LEU A 188 -17.50 -24.23 -11.14
N ASP A 189 -18.34 -23.35 -10.60
CA ASP A 189 -17.97 -22.45 -9.50
C ASP A 189 -17.55 -23.25 -8.25
N GLN A 190 -18.26 -24.34 -7.92
CA GLN A 190 -17.89 -25.23 -6.82
C GLN A 190 -16.54 -25.91 -7.05
N LEU A 191 -16.28 -26.38 -8.26
CA LEU A 191 -15.00 -27.02 -8.62
C LEU A 191 -13.84 -26.02 -8.53
N ILE A 192 -14.03 -24.82 -9.09
CA ILE A 192 -13.05 -23.73 -9.11
C ILE A 192 -12.73 -23.24 -7.70
N ALA A 193 -13.74 -23.13 -6.82
CA ALA A 193 -13.55 -22.71 -5.42
C ALA A 193 -12.56 -23.59 -4.64
N GLY A 194 -12.39 -24.84 -5.06
CA GLY A 194 -11.45 -25.79 -4.47
C GLY A 194 -10.18 -26.08 -5.28
N ALA A 195 -10.07 -25.54 -6.49
CA ALA A 195 -9.02 -25.87 -7.44
C ALA A 195 -7.74 -25.03 -7.24
N PRO A 196 -6.56 -25.53 -7.66
CA PRO A 196 -5.34 -24.74 -7.76
C PRO A 196 -5.50 -23.54 -8.70
N ARG A 197 -4.74 -22.45 -8.47
CA ARG A 197 -4.90 -21.16 -9.17
C ARG A 197 -4.94 -21.28 -10.69
N LEU A 198 -3.95 -21.94 -11.31
CA LEU A 198 -3.92 -22.08 -12.76
C LEU A 198 -5.09 -22.92 -13.26
N THR A 199 -5.46 -23.99 -12.54
CA THR A 199 -6.63 -24.81 -12.89
C THR A 199 -7.92 -23.99 -12.83
N ALA A 200 -8.09 -23.15 -11.80
CA ALA A 200 -9.23 -22.26 -11.66
C ALA A 200 -9.32 -21.26 -12.83
N GLU A 201 -8.21 -20.60 -13.18
CA GLU A 201 -8.15 -19.62 -14.28
C GLU A 201 -8.47 -20.29 -15.63
N VAL A 202 -7.88 -21.46 -15.91
CA VAL A 202 -8.12 -22.23 -17.14
C VAL A 202 -9.59 -22.66 -17.25
N LEU A 203 -10.16 -23.22 -16.19
CA LEU A 203 -11.56 -23.66 -16.19
C LEU A 203 -12.54 -22.48 -16.26
N THR A 204 -12.20 -21.33 -15.67
CA THR A 204 -12.98 -20.09 -15.82
C THR A 204 -12.97 -19.60 -17.27
N GLY A 205 -11.80 -19.56 -17.90
CA GLY A 205 -11.65 -19.15 -19.30
C GLY A 205 -12.46 -20.05 -20.24
N LEU A 206 -12.33 -21.37 -20.11
CA LEU A 206 -13.10 -22.33 -20.89
C LEU A 206 -14.61 -22.23 -20.62
N GLY A 207 -15.03 -22.08 -19.36
CA GLY A 207 -16.43 -21.90 -18.98
C GLY A 207 -17.04 -20.61 -19.52
N SER A 208 -16.23 -19.56 -19.71
CA SER A 208 -16.65 -18.30 -20.33
C SER A 208 -16.72 -18.35 -21.88
N GLY A 209 -16.40 -19.50 -22.48
CA GLY A 209 -16.49 -19.73 -23.93
C GLY A 209 -15.19 -19.46 -24.71
N MET A 210 -14.05 -19.27 -24.05
CA MET A 210 -12.76 -19.18 -24.73
C MET A 210 -12.37 -20.52 -25.35
N SER A 211 -11.73 -20.49 -26.53
CA SER A 211 -11.15 -21.70 -27.13
C SER A 211 -9.90 -22.17 -26.39
N VAL A 212 -9.55 -23.46 -26.54
CA VAL A 212 -8.33 -24.05 -25.95
C VAL A 212 -7.08 -23.24 -26.33
N ASP A 213 -6.96 -22.82 -27.59
CA ASP A 213 -5.80 -22.06 -28.06
C ASP A 213 -5.76 -20.62 -27.50
N GLU A 214 -6.91 -20.01 -27.24
CA GLU A 214 -6.99 -18.70 -26.58
C GLU A 214 -6.58 -18.79 -25.11
N VAL A 215 -7.10 -19.78 -24.38
CA VAL A 215 -6.71 -20.04 -22.99
C VAL A 215 -5.22 -20.34 -22.88
N GLU A 216 -4.68 -21.12 -23.82
CA GLU A 216 -3.24 -21.42 -23.83
C GLU A 216 -2.40 -20.15 -24.00
N ARG A 217 -2.78 -19.27 -24.94
CA ARG A 217 -2.06 -18.02 -25.23
C ARG A 217 -2.19 -16.99 -24.11
N GLU A 218 -3.37 -16.87 -23.51
CA GLU A 218 -3.70 -15.77 -22.60
C GLU A 218 -3.52 -16.12 -21.12
N ILE A 219 -3.56 -17.41 -20.76
CA ILE A 219 -3.50 -17.87 -19.37
C ILE A 219 -2.29 -18.79 -19.16
N THR A 220 -2.17 -19.88 -19.93
CA THR A 220 -1.14 -20.91 -19.70
C THR A 220 0.27 -20.44 -20.04
N GLN A 221 0.50 -19.82 -21.21
CA GLN A 221 1.81 -19.35 -21.64
C GLN A 221 2.40 -18.26 -20.71
N PRO A 222 1.65 -17.22 -20.30
CA PRO A 222 2.15 -16.23 -19.34
C PRO A 222 2.52 -16.81 -17.97
N ALA A 223 1.88 -17.90 -17.57
CA ALA A 223 2.16 -18.59 -16.30
C ALA A 223 3.29 -19.64 -16.40
N SER A 224 3.78 -19.94 -17.59
CA SER A 224 4.77 -21.00 -17.82
C SER A 224 6.16 -20.66 -17.27
N THR A 225 6.83 -21.67 -16.73
CA THR A 225 8.20 -21.60 -16.20
C THR A 225 9.07 -22.70 -16.80
N GLU A 226 10.33 -22.41 -17.10
CA GLU A 226 11.30 -23.43 -17.53
C GLU A 226 11.66 -24.34 -16.34
N LEU A 227 11.38 -25.65 -16.46
CA LEU A 227 11.61 -26.65 -15.41
C LEU A 227 12.74 -27.61 -15.80
N GLU A 228 13.61 -27.93 -14.84
CA GLU A 228 14.69 -28.90 -15.05
C GLU A 228 14.16 -30.35 -15.06
N PRO A 229 14.84 -31.29 -15.75
CA PRO A 229 14.45 -32.70 -15.72
C PRO A 229 14.41 -33.27 -14.29
N GLY A 230 13.31 -33.94 -13.93
CA GLY A 230 13.10 -34.50 -12.59
C GLY A 230 12.44 -33.55 -11.58
N PHE A 231 11.91 -32.41 -12.06
CA PHE A 231 11.22 -31.43 -11.23
C PHE A 231 10.06 -32.02 -10.41
N GLU A 232 9.43 -33.12 -10.84
CA GLU A 232 8.24 -33.72 -10.21
C GLU A 232 8.48 -34.20 -8.76
N ASN A 233 9.76 -34.33 -8.38
CA ASN A 233 10.21 -34.75 -7.06
C ASN A 233 10.96 -33.66 -6.29
N ASP A 234 11.19 -32.48 -6.87
CA ASP A 234 11.89 -31.36 -6.21
C ASP A 234 10.92 -30.38 -5.55
N MET A 235 10.36 -30.82 -4.42
CA MET A 235 9.43 -30.03 -3.64
C MET A 235 10.06 -28.77 -3.03
N ALA A 236 11.37 -28.77 -2.81
CA ALA A 236 12.08 -27.62 -2.26
C ALA A 236 12.16 -26.49 -3.29
N ALA A 237 12.52 -26.80 -4.54
CA ALA A 237 12.47 -25.82 -5.63
C ALA A 237 11.04 -25.36 -5.89
N ALA A 238 10.05 -26.25 -5.90
CA ALA A 238 8.64 -25.89 -6.08
C ALA A 238 8.12 -24.96 -4.99
N LEU A 239 8.51 -25.18 -3.72
CA LEU A 239 8.12 -24.31 -2.60
C LEU A 239 8.58 -22.86 -2.81
N THR A 240 9.76 -22.64 -3.40
CA THR A 240 10.26 -21.27 -3.65
C THR A 240 9.44 -20.50 -4.69
N ARG A 241 8.70 -21.20 -5.55
CA ARG A 241 7.79 -20.61 -6.55
C ARG A 241 6.35 -20.52 -6.05
N THR A 242 6.01 -21.28 -5.01
CA THR A 242 4.66 -21.36 -4.46
C THR A 242 4.39 -20.19 -3.52
N ALA A 243 3.25 -19.53 -3.67
CA ALA A 243 2.80 -18.51 -2.73
C ALA A 243 2.47 -19.16 -1.37
N VAL A 244 3.32 -18.90 -0.38
CA VAL A 244 3.15 -19.43 0.98
C VAL A 244 3.41 -18.35 2.03
N THR A 245 2.65 -18.40 3.11
CA THR A 245 2.81 -17.52 4.28
C THR A 245 3.67 -18.23 5.32
N THR A 246 4.83 -17.69 5.67
CA THR A 246 5.66 -18.28 6.75
C THR A 246 4.99 -18.08 8.09
N VAL A 247 4.78 -19.16 8.85
CA VAL A 247 4.20 -19.09 10.20
C VAL A 247 5.30 -18.68 11.17
N ASP A 248 5.50 -17.37 11.29
CA ASP A 248 6.34 -16.81 12.35
C ASP A 248 5.49 -16.33 13.53
N ASP A 249 5.97 -16.60 14.74
CA ASP A 249 5.35 -16.21 16.02
C ASP A 249 5.17 -14.69 16.16
N ASP A 250 5.89 -13.91 15.36
CA ASP A 250 5.91 -12.45 15.43
C ASP A 250 4.58 -11.80 15.03
N ILE A 251 3.83 -12.39 14.10
CA ILE A 251 2.54 -11.82 13.66
C ILE A 251 1.49 -12.00 14.77
N ARG A 252 1.50 -13.12 15.49
CA ARG A 252 0.57 -13.38 16.60
C ARG A 252 0.90 -12.52 17.81
N ASN A 253 2.16 -12.37 18.22
CA ASN A 253 2.47 -11.53 19.38
C ASN A 253 2.07 -10.07 19.14
N VAL A 254 2.32 -9.52 17.95
CA VAL A 254 1.98 -8.12 17.65
C VAL A 254 0.47 -7.91 17.37
N LEU A 255 -0.26 -8.91 16.85
CA LEU A 255 -1.72 -8.85 16.68
C LEU A 255 -2.49 -9.18 17.97
N ALA A 256 -1.97 -10.07 18.82
CA ALA A 256 -2.63 -10.58 20.02
C ALA A 256 -2.32 -9.75 21.28
N GLU A 257 -1.13 -9.12 21.38
CA GLU A 257 -0.79 -8.25 22.52
C GLU A 257 -1.59 -6.93 22.55
N GLY A 258 -2.44 -6.66 21.55
CA GLY A 258 -3.34 -5.51 21.56
C GLY A 258 -2.65 -4.15 21.47
N ASP A 259 -1.31 -4.10 21.43
CA ASP A 259 -0.57 -2.85 21.28
C ASP A 259 -0.49 -2.43 19.81
N PHE A 260 -1.49 -1.66 19.38
CA PHE A 260 -1.51 -0.99 18.07
C PHE A 260 -0.21 -0.21 17.78
N ARG A 261 0.56 0.19 18.80
CA ARG A 261 1.85 0.88 18.63
C ARG A 261 2.99 -0.08 18.27
N ALA A 262 2.99 -1.32 18.77
CA ALA A 262 3.98 -2.34 18.38
C ALA A 262 3.81 -2.73 16.90
N TRP A 263 2.57 -2.82 16.41
CA TRP A 263 2.25 -3.06 14.99
C TRP A 263 2.80 -1.97 14.06
N LYS A 264 2.80 -0.71 14.52
CA LYS A 264 3.29 0.44 13.75
C LYS A 264 4.79 0.46 13.49
N VAL A 265 5.52 -0.54 13.97
CA VAL A 265 6.98 -0.60 13.94
C VAL A 265 7.52 -1.95 13.41
N TYR A 266 6.65 -2.95 13.25
CA TYR A 266 7.01 -4.30 12.80
C TYR A 266 7.46 -4.34 11.33
N LEU A 267 8.60 -4.99 11.05
CA LEU A 267 9.17 -5.19 9.72
C LEU A 267 9.02 -6.64 9.27
N HIS A 268 8.25 -6.88 8.21
CA HIS A 268 8.03 -8.21 7.68
C HIS A 268 9.29 -8.78 6.99
N PRO A 269 9.55 -10.11 7.01
CA PRO A 269 10.71 -10.72 6.35
C PRO A 269 10.87 -10.37 4.85
N THR A 270 9.78 -10.23 4.10
CA THR A 270 9.82 -9.80 2.68
C THR A 270 10.33 -8.37 2.52
N GLN A 271 10.04 -7.49 3.48
CA GLN A 271 10.52 -6.11 3.52
C GLN A 271 11.98 -6.01 3.97
N ARG A 272 12.44 -6.94 4.82
CA ARG A 272 13.82 -6.99 5.35
C ARG A 272 14.88 -6.98 4.24
N LYS A 273 14.66 -7.72 3.15
CA LYS A 273 15.58 -7.72 1.99
C LYS A 273 15.79 -6.32 1.40
N ILE A 274 14.75 -5.49 1.36
CA ILE A 274 14.83 -4.12 0.83
C ILE A 274 15.62 -3.21 1.78
N VAL A 275 15.41 -3.38 3.09
CA VAL A 275 16.13 -2.65 4.15
C VAL A 275 17.61 -3.03 4.17
N GLU A 276 17.93 -4.32 4.02
CA GLU A 276 19.28 -4.90 4.12
C GLU A 276 20.11 -4.81 2.83
N ARG A 277 19.48 -4.51 1.69
CA ARG A 277 20.22 -4.33 0.44
C ARG A 277 21.17 -3.13 0.48
N ASN A 278 22.37 -3.27 -0.08
CA ASN A 278 23.27 -2.14 -0.31
C ASN A 278 22.94 -1.54 -1.68
N TYR A 279 22.71 -0.23 -1.73
CA TYR A 279 22.41 0.48 -2.97
C TYR A 279 23.59 1.35 -3.35
N SER A 280 24.00 1.30 -4.62
CA SER A 280 25.10 2.10 -5.18
C SER A 280 24.78 3.60 -5.36
N GLY A 281 23.56 4.02 -5.00
CA GLY A 281 23.03 5.37 -5.17
C GLY A 281 21.53 5.37 -4.89
N PRO A 282 20.74 6.29 -5.48
CA PRO A 282 19.35 6.46 -5.13
C PRO A 282 18.53 5.18 -5.34
N ALA A 283 17.73 4.85 -4.34
CA ALA A 283 16.87 3.67 -4.35
C ALA A 283 15.44 4.04 -3.97
N ARG A 284 14.48 3.29 -4.51
CA ARG A 284 13.05 3.52 -4.28
C ARG A 284 12.36 2.25 -3.79
N VAL A 285 11.49 2.41 -2.82
CA VAL A 285 10.43 1.46 -2.49
C VAL A 285 9.08 2.10 -2.80
N SER A 286 8.36 1.47 -3.72
CA SER A 286 6.97 1.82 -4.03
C SER A 286 6.02 0.80 -3.45
N GLY A 287 4.75 1.18 -3.34
CA GLY A 287 3.71 0.30 -2.82
C GLY A 287 2.40 1.05 -2.67
N GLY A 288 1.28 0.37 -2.81
CA GLY A 288 -0.05 0.84 -2.48
C GLY A 288 -0.28 0.94 -0.97
N PRO A 289 -1.52 1.25 -0.56
CA PRO A 289 -1.85 1.51 0.83
C PRO A 289 -1.54 0.34 1.75
N GLY A 290 -1.09 0.65 2.98
CA GLY A 290 -0.89 -0.35 4.02
C GLY A 290 0.32 -1.29 3.84
N THR A 291 1.10 -1.18 2.76
CA THR A 291 2.20 -2.12 2.46
C THR A 291 3.49 -1.95 3.28
N GLY A 292 3.53 -0.99 4.21
CA GLY A 292 4.66 -0.81 5.13
C GLY A 292 5.85 -0.01 4.57
N LYS A 293 5.66 0.82 3.53
CA LYS A 293 6.73 1.69 2.99
C LYS A 293 7.39 2.58 4.06
N THR A 294 6.59 3.22 4.91
CA THR A 294 7.08 4.03 6.03
C THR A 294 7.92 3.18 6.99
N ILE A 295 7.49 1.94 7.28
CA ILE A 295 8.26 1.00 8.11
C ILE A 295 9.61 0.71 7.48
N VAL A 296 9.63 0.39 6.19
CA VAL A 296 10.87 0.16 5.44
C VAL A 296 11.79 1.39 5.53
N ALA A 297 11.25 2.60 5.39
CA ALA A 297 12.01 3.84 5.52
C ALA A 297 12.59 4.01 6.94
N LEU A 298 11.82 3.73 8.00
CA LEU A 298 12.28 3.83 9.39
C LEU A 298 13.39 2.82 9.71
N HIS A 299 13.20 1.56 9.32
CA HIS A 299 14.21 0.51 9.49
C HIS A 299 15.46 0.78 8.65
N ARG A 300 15.30 1.42 7.48
CA ARG A 300 16.43 1.89 6.67
C ARG A 300 17.23 2.96 7.42
N VAL A 301 16.57 3.94 8.04
CA VAL A 301 17.23 4.96 8.88
C VAL A 301 17.99 4.28 10.02
N ALA A 302 17.37 3.34 10.73
CA ALA A 302 18.01 2.61 11.83
C ALA A 302 19.28 1.89 11.39
N ARG A 303 19.21 1.17 10.26
CA ARG A 303 20.36 0.48 9.68
C ARG A 303 21.47 1.44 9.29
N LEU A 304 21.14 2.55 8.62
CA LEU A 304 22.12 3.56 8.22
C LEU A 304 22.78 4.20 9.45
N ALA A 305 22.02 4.48 10.51
CA ALA A 305 22.55 5.04 11.74
C ALA A 305 23.54 4.09 12.43
N ALA A 306 23.21 2.80 12.48
CA ALA A 306 24.06 1.75 13.05
C ALA A 306 25.34 1.49 12.25
N ALA A 307 25.31 1.70 10.92
CA ALA A 307 26.48 1.52 10.05
C ALA A 307 27.49 2.68 10.12
N LEU A 308 27.11 3.83 10.70
CA LEU A 308 27.98 5.00 10.76
C LEU A 308 28.88 4.98 12.01
N PRO A 309 30.11 5.52 11.93
CA PRO A 309 30.98 5.67 13.11
C PRO A 309 30.36 6.55 14.19
N SER A 310 30.66 6.25 15.46
CA SER A 310 30.25 7.06 16.62
C SER A 310 30.58 8.55 16.46
N GLY A 311 29.74 9.42 17.01
CA GLY A 311 29.93 10.88 16.92
C GLY A 311 28.63 11.65 17.13
N HIS A 312 28.74 12.98 17.26
CA HIS A 312 27.64 13.86 17.72
C HIS A 312 26.91 14.63 16.60
N GLY A 313 27.30 14.41 15.34
CA GLY A 313 26.65 15.04 14.20
C GLY A 313 25.32 14.37 13.82
N LYS A 314 24.55 15.02 12.94
CA LYS A 314 23.33 14.48 12.35
C LYS A 314 23.51 14.15 10.86
N PRO A 315 24.25 13.08 10.52
CA PRO A 315 24.54 12.73 9.13
C PRO A 315 23.35 12.19 8.35
N ILE A 316 22.23 11.83 9.00
CA ILE A 316 21.06 11.24 8.35
C ILE A 316 19.89 12.22 8.44
N LEU A 317 19.25 12.50 7.30
CA LEU A 317 17.97 13.19 7.25
C LEU A 317 16.85 12.17 7.05
N LEU A 318 15.82 12.21 7.89
CA LEU A 318 14.51 11.63 7.61
C LEU A 318 13.54 12.77 7.35
N THR A 319 12.96 12.83 6.15
CA THR A 319 12.02 13.87 5.77
C THR A 319 10.72 13.31 5.22
N THR A 320 9.67 14.11 5.37
CA THR A 320 8.32 13.82 4.89
C THR A 320 7.60 15.11 4.52
N TYR A 321 6.43 15.01 3.90
CA TYR A 321 5.64 16.18 3.50
C TYR A 321 4.95 16.87 4.69
N THR A 322 4.30 16.11 5.58
CA THR A 322 3.40 16.71 6.60
C THR A 322 4.07 16.88 7.97
N LYS A 323 3.66 17.94 8.68
CA LYS A 323 4.09 18.20 10.06
C LYS A 323 3.65 17.10 11.04
N ASN A 324 2.40 16.61 10.91
CA ASN A 324 1.85 15.58 11.79
C ASN A 324 2.63 14.25 11.66
N LEU A 325 2.97 13.85 10.43
CA LEU A 325 3.74 12.63 10.20
C LEU A 325 5.16 12.74 10.77
N THR A 326 5.76 13.93 10.79
CA THR A 326 7.10 14.14 11.41
C THR A 326 7.12 13.77 12.89
N ALA A 327 6.06 14.10 13.64
CA ALA A 327 5.94 13.73 15.05
C ALA A 327 5.75 12.22 15.23
N ASP A 328 4.91 11.60 14.39
CA ASP A 328 4.67 10.15 14.39
C ASP A 328 5.94 9.36 14.03
N LEU A 329 6.67 9.76 12.98
CA LEU A 329 7.95 9.14 12.57
C LEU A 329 8.99 9.21 13.70
N ARG A 330 9.07 10.34 14.42
CA ARG A 330 9.96 10.50 15.57
C ARG A 330 9.59 9.54 16.71
N SER A 331 8.30 9.42 17.01
CA SER A 331 7.81 8.48 18.02
C SER A 331 8.18 7.05 17.66
N ARG A 332 7.91 6.63 16.42
CA ARG A 332 8.22 5.26 15.94
C ARG A 332 9.72 4.97 15.92
N LEU A 333 10.56 5.93 15.52
CA LEU A 333 12.02 5.75 15.57
C LEU A 333 12.55 5.62 17.00
N THR A 334 11.97 6.33 17.96
CA THR A 334 12.34 6.20 19.37
C THR A 334 12.13 4.77 19.88
N SER A 335 11.13 4.06 19.34
CA SER A 335 10.88 2.65 19.65
C SER A 335 11.82 1.68 18.90
N LEU A 336 12.50 2.12 17.83
CA LEU A 336 13.35 1.28 16.97
C LEU A 336 14.83 1.33 17.33
N MET A 337 15.30 2.41 17.97
CA MET A 337 16.72 2.62 18.21
C MET A 337 17.00 3.38 19.49
N ASP A 338 18.19 3.15 20.04
CA ASP A 338 18.65 3.85 21.24
C ASP A 338 18.75 5.37 21.03
N PRO A 339 18.58 6.17 22.11
CA PRO A 339 18.65 7.64 22.04
C PRO A 339 19.94 8.18 21.42
N ALA A 340 21.06 7.47 21.57
CA ALA A 340 22.34 7.85 20.97
C ALA A 340 22.31 7.78 19.43
N LEU A 341 21.71 6.72 18.86
CA LEU A 341 21.51 6.59 17.42
C LEU A 341 20.46 7.55 16.92
N LEU A 342 19.37 7.75 17.68
CA LEU A 342 18.34 8.74 17.34
C LEU A 342 18.93 10.16 17.25
N GLY A 343 19.90 10.49 18.12
CA GLY A 343 20.64 11.75 18.10
C GLY A 343 21.41 12.01 16.79
N ARG A 344 21.66 10.98 15.98
CA ARG A 344 22.32 11.04 14.67
C ARG A 344 21.37 11.37 13.52
N VAL A 345 20.06 11.40 13.78
CA VAL A 345 19.02 11.59 12.77
C VAL A 345 18.41 12.99 12.90
N ASP A 346 18.39 13.74 11.81
CA ASP A 346 17.61 14.96 11.68
C ASP A 346 16.24 14.62 11.10
N ILE A 347 15.18 14.82 11.88
CA ILE A 347 13.80 14.49 11.47
C ILE A 347 13.04 15.81 11.29
N LYS A 348 12.73 16.15 10.03
CA LYS A 348 12.09 17.42 9.64
C LYS A 348 11.12 17.20 8.50
N HIS A 349 9.97 17.87 8.52
CA HIS A 349 9.17 18.00 7.30
C HIS A 349 9.90 18.91 6.30
N ILE A 350 9.61 18.72 5.00
CA ILE A 350 10.37 19.33 3.92
C ILE A 350 10.36 20.87 3.95
N ASP A 351 9.23 21.48 4.30
CA ASP A 351 9.12 22.94 4.38
C ASP A 351 9.92 23.53 5.56
N GLN A 352 10.01 22.81 6.69
CA GLN A 352 10.87 23.21 7.81
C GLN A 352 12.35 23.14 7.44
N LEU A 353 12.72 22.15 6.63
CA LEU A 353 14.07 22.04 6.08
C LEU A 353 14.37 23.22 5.15
N ALA A 354 13.45 23.55 4.23
CA ALA A 354 13.58 24.71 3.35
C ALA A 354 13.72 26.01 4.15
N GLN A 355 12.86 26.23 5.14
CA GLN A 355 12.93 27.41 6.02
C GLN A 355 14.26 27.49 6.78
N SER A 356 14.81 26.35 7.22
CA SER A 356 16.12 26.31 7.88
C SER A 356 17.23 26.81 6.95
N VAL A 357 17.22 26.35 5.69
CA VAL A 357 18.16 26.83 4.66
C VAL A 357 17.99 28.32 4.42
N LEU A 358 16.75 28.81 4.28
CA LEU A 358 16.49 30.23 4.05
C LEU A 358 16.99 31.09 5.21
N ASN A 359 16.75 30.67 6.46
CA ASN A 359 17.18 31.40 7.66
C ASN A 359 18.71 31.49 7.76
N GLU A 360 19.43 30.45 7.35
CA GLU A 360 20.90 30.44 7.37
C GLU A 360 21.54 31.30 6.27
N ASN A 361 20.85 31.51 5.14
CA ASN A 361 21.42 32.15 3.95
C ASN A 361 20.82 33.53 3.64
N THR A 362 19.76 33.94 4.34
CA THR A 362 19.11 35.24 4.15
C THR A 362 19.60 36.22 5.21
N ALA A 363 20.04 37.41 4.78
CA ALA A 363 20.46 38.47 5.71
C ALA A 363 19.30 38.91 6.63
N PRO A 364 19.58 39.30 7.90
CA PRO A 364 18.56 39.89 8.78
C PRO A 364 17.85 41.06 8.10
N GLY A 365 16.51 41.07 8.13
CA GLY A 365 15.68 42.10 7.48
C GLY A 365 15.35 41.85 6.00
N ALA A 366 15.98 40.87 5.34
CA ALA A 366 15.63 40.46 3.97
C ALA A 366 14.64 39.28 3.93
N GLN A 367 14.02 38.95 5.08
CA GLN A 367 13.02 37.90 5.18
C GLN A 367 11.72 38.32 4.50
N ARG A 368 11.10 37.38 3.78
CA ARG A 368 9.82 37.58 3.11
C ARG A 368 8.73 36.87 3.91
N SER A 369 7.55 37.46 3.92
CA SER A 369 6.38 36.86 4.57
C SER A 369 5.70 35.87 3.60
N LEU A 370 5.24 34.74 4.13
CA LEU A 370 4.57 33.74 3.31
C LEU A 370 3.15 34.19 2.97
N ILE A 371 2.76 34.02 1.71
CA ILE A 371 1.39 34.23 1.21
C ILE A 371 0.77 32.88 0.83
N THR A 372 -0.53 32.71 1.08
CA THR A 372 -1.27 31.50 0.66
C THR A 372 -1.54 31.55 -0.84
N ASP A 373 -1.72 30.37 -1.45
CA ASP A 373 -1.94 30.26 -2.90
C ASP A 373 -3.20 31.01 -3.34
N ASP A 374 -4.30 30.96 -2.57
CA ASP A 374 -5.52 31.73 -2.86
C ASP A 374 -5.26 33.24 -2.93
N ARG A 375 -4.40 33.76 -2.05
CA ARG A 375 -4.05 35.18 -2.01
C ARG A 375 -3.04 35.54 -3.09
N ALA A 376 -2.18 34.60 -3.48
CA ALA A 376 -1.32 34.75 -4.63
C ALA A 376 -2.14 34.77 -5.94
N LEU A 377 -3.19 33.96 -6.03
CA LEU A 377 -4.15 33.99 -7.13
C LEU A 377 -4.88 35.33 -7.20
N ASP A 378 -5.30 35.90 -6.07
CA ASP A 378 -5.89 37.24 -6.04
C ASP A 378 -4.95 38.30 -6.64
N VAL A 379 -3.66 38.28 -6.27
CA VAL A 379 -2.64 39.18 -6.84
C VAL A 379 -2.48 38.96 -8.35
N LEU A 380 -2.55 37.72 -8.81
CA LEU A 380 -2.43 37.39 -10.22
C LEU A 380 -3.67 37.83 -11.03
N ARG A 381 -4.87 37.77 -10.43
CA ARG A 381 -6.11 38.33 -11.00
C ARG A 381 -6.01 39.85 -11.14
N GLU A 382 -5.42 40.54 -10.16
CA GLU A 382 -5.13 41.98 -10.26
C GLU A 382 -4.17 42.29 -11.41
N VAL A 383 -3.08 41.52 -11.56
CA VAL A 383 -2.13 41.68 -12.68
C VAL A 383 -2.81 41.47 -14.04
N LEU A 384 -3.68 40.46 -14.16
CA LEU A 384 -4.44 40.22 -15.39
C LEU A 384 -5.36 41.39 -15.72
N PHE A 385 -6.08 41.90 -14.71
CA PHE A 385 -6.97 43.06 -14.86
C PHE A 385 -6.22 44.32 -15.30
N GLU A 386 -5.07 44.62 -14.69
CA GLU A 386 -4.24 45.78 -15.02
C GLU A 386 -3.68 45.75 -16.45
N HIS A 387 -3.50 44.55 -17.00
CA HIS A 387 -3.00 44.33 -18.35
C HIS A 387 -4.11 44.11 -19.40
N ASP A 388 -5.39 44.20 -19.02
CA ASP A 388 -6.55 43.87 -19.85
C ASP A 388 -6.40 42.50 -20.54
N GLU A 389 -5.84 41.53 -19.81
CA GLU A 389 -5.58 40.19 -20.33
C GLU A 389 -6.75 39.27 -20.04
N GLN A 390 -7.34 38.73 -21.11
CA GLN A 390 -8.52 37.85 -21.06
C GLN A 390 -8.25 36.46 -21.64
N ARG A 391 -7.05 36.22 -22.22
CA ARG A 391 -6.71 34.92 -22.83
C ARG A 391 -6.32 33.85 -21.81
N TRP A 392 -5.89 34.27 -20.63
CA TRP A 392 -5.38 33.40 -19.57
C TRP A 392 -6.14 33.68 -18.28
N ASP A 393 -6.51 32.64 -17.55
CA ASP A 393 -6.98 32.80 -16.18
C ASP A 393 -5.80 32.78 -15.19
N ALA A 394 -6.05 33.29 -13.98
CA ALA A 394 -5.01 33.40 -12.95
C ALA A 394 -4.52 32.02 -12.54
N GLU A 395 -5.43 31.05 -12.47
CA GLU A 395 -5.10 29.71 -12.05
C GLU A 395 -4.17 28.97 -13.03
N PHE A 396 -4.40 29.09 -14.34
CA PHE A 396 -3.50 28.55 -15.36
C PHE A 396 -2.11 29.17 -15.26
N LEU A 397 -2.04 30.50 -15.11
CA LEU A 397 -0.77 31.20 -14.96
C LEU A 397 -0.05 30.80 -13.67
N PHE A 398 -0.79 30.60 -12.58
CA PHE A 398 -0.23 30.15 -11.32
C PHE A 398 0.34 28.73 -11.43
N ASP A 399 -0.38 27.80 -12.07
CA ASP A 399 0.10 26.44 -12.33
C ASP A 399 1.33 26.43 -13.23
N GLU A 400 1.32 27.22 -14.31
CA GLU A 400 2.47 27.37 -15.20
C GLU A 400 3.69 27.92 -14.43
N TRP A 401 3.47 28.88 -13.55
CA TRP A 401 4.52 29.45 -12.73
C TRP A 401 5.04 28.45 -11.69
N GLU A 402 4.17 27.76 -10.95
CA GLU A 402 4.57 26.83 -9.90
C GLU A 402 5.22 25.56 -10.48
N GLN A 403 4.57 24.93 -11.47
CA GLN A 403 4.99 23.62 -11.98
C GLN A 403 6.12 23.74 -13.01
N ILE A 404 6.11 24.76 -13.87
CA ILE A 404 7.11 24.91 -14.93
C ILE A 404 8.24 25.85 -14.48
N VAL A 405 7.93 27.09 -14.11
CA VAL A 405 8.96 28.10 -13.80
C VAL A 405 9.69 27.75 -12.50
N LEU A 406 8.98 27.64 -11.38
CA LEU A 406 9.57 27.30 -10.08
C LEU A 406 10.01 25.84 -10.03
N GLY A 407 9.20 24.92 -10.57
CA GLY A 407 9.53 23.49 -10.63
C GLY A 407 10.84 23.21 -11.38
N GLN A 408 11.05 23.81 -12.55
CA GLN A 408 12.32 23.65 -13.27
C GLN A 408 13.38 24.68 -12.86
N SER A 409 13.12 25.52 -11.84
CA SER A 409 14.03 26.55 -11.32
C SER A 409 14.56 27.45 -12.43
N LEU A 410 13.64 27.91 -13.29
CA LEU A 410 13.95 28.67 -14.49
C LEU A 410 14.14 30.14 -14.11
N GLY A 411 15.39 30.59 -14.15
CA GLY A 411 15.74 31.98 -13.82
C GLY A 411 15.64 32.95 -15.00
N THR A 412 15.53 32.45 -16.23
CA THR A 412 15.54 33.31 -17.43
C THR A 412 14.44 32.97 -18.41
N ARG A 413 14.04 33.98 -19.19
CA ARG A 413 13.09 33.83 -20.30
C ARG A 413 13.57 32.82 -21.35
N GLN A 414 14.88 32.72 -21.58
CA GLN A 414 15.44 31.76 -22.53
C GLN A 414 15.27 30.32 -22.04
N ASP A 415 15.47 30.08 -20.75
CA ASP A 415 15.27 28.76 -20.15
C ASP A 415 13.79 28.39 -20.17
N TYR A 416 12.90 29.35 -19.88
CA TYR A 416 11.45 29.15 -20.02
C TYR A 416 11.01 28.78 -21.43
N PHE A 417 11.66 29.31 -22.47
CA PHE A 417 11.32 28.92 -23.85
C PHE A 417 11.75 27.50 -24.21
N LYS A 418 12.77 26.96 -23.53
CA LYS A 418 13.27 25.59 -23.73
C LYS A 418 12.64 24.58 -22.77
N ALA A 419 11.93 25.06 -21.75
CA ALA A 419 11.36 24.24 -20.70
C ALA A 419 10.38 23.19 -21.25
N ARG A 420 10.49 21.96 -20.72
CA ARG A 420 9.57 20.85 -20.98
C ARG A 420 8.27 21.14 -20.24
N ARG A 421 7.13 21.09 -20.93
CA ARG A 421 5.79 21.34 -20.35
C ARG A 421 4.96 20.05 -20.35
N ALA A 422 5.51 19.00 -19.74
CA ALA A 422 4.79 17.73 -19.61
C ALA A 422 3.61 17.88 -18.65
N GLY A 423 2.47 17.24 -18.96
CA GLY A 423 1.27 17.28 -18.11
C GLY A 423 0.48 18.60 -18.15
N MET A 424 0.95 19.63 -18.84
CA MET A 424 0.24 20.89 -19.01
C MET A 424 -0.66 20.82 -20.24
N GLY A 425 -1.98 20.82 -20.03
CA GLY A 425 -2.98 20.51 -21.06
C GLY A 425 -2.87 21.33 -22.35
N ARG A 426 -2.68 22.65 -22.26
CA ARG A 426 -2.55 23.54 -23.43
C ARG A 426 -1.10 23.63 -23.90
N ALA A 427 -0.83 23.25 -25.15
CA ALA A 427 0.44 23.53 -25.81
C ALA A 427 0.61 25.04 -26.03
N LEU A 428 1.80 25.57 -25.71
CA LEU A 428 2.11 26.99 -25.87
C LEU A 428 3.16 27.21 -26.95
N ASN A 429 2.84 28.08 -27.89
CA ASN A 429 3.80 28.57 -28.88
C ASN A 429 4.73 29.64 -28.27
N ARG A 430 5.78 30.01 -29.02
CA ARG A 430 6.80 30.95 -28.54
C ARG A 430 6.26 32.36 -28.23
N PRO A 431 5.36 32.96 -29.05
CA PRO A 431 4.65 34.19 -28.68
C PRO A 431 3.83 34.10 -27.39
N GLU A 432 3.11 33.00 -27.18
CA GLU A 432 2.33 32.80 -25.95
C GLU A 432 3.24 32.69 -24.72
N ARG A 433 4.33 31.90 -24.81
CA ARG A 433 5.35 31.85 -23.75
C ARG A 433 5.96 33.23 -23.45
N ALA A 434 6.14 34.06 -24.48
CA ALA A 434 6.62 35.43 -24.29
C ALA A 434 5.63 36.29 -23.48
N ALA A 435 4.34 36.21 -23.80
CA ALA A 435 3.28 36.94 -23.11
C ALA A 435 3.13 36.47 -21.67
N ILE A 436 3.09 35.15 -21.45
CA ILE A 436 2.99 34.53 -20.12
C ILE A 436 4.19 34.92 -19.27
N TRP A 437 5.42 34.83 -19.79
CA TRP A 437 6.61 35.25 -19.04
C TRP A 437 6.51 36.69 -18.57
N LYS A 438 6.00 37.60 -19.41
CA LYS A 438 5.80 39.00 -19.03
C LYS A 438 4.82 39.13 -17.85
N LEU A 439 3.70 38.41 -17.88
CA LEU A 439 2.71 38.43 -16.80
C LEU A 439 3.29 37.84 -15.49
N LEU A 440 4.01 36.73 -15.58
CA LEU A 440 4.65 36.08 -14.43
C LEU A 440 5.77 36.94 -13.82
N ASP A 441 6.49 37.68 -14.65
CA ASP A 441 7.51 38.64 -14.21
C ASP A 441 6.86 39.80 -13.44
N GLN A 442 5.76 40.37 -13.94
CA GLN A 442 5.00 41.41 -13.23
C GLN A 442 4.41 40.89 -11.91
N PHE A 443 3.84 39.69 -11.93
CA PHE A 443 3.35 39.01 -10.73
C PHE A 443 4.46 38.82 -9.69
N THR A 444 5.63 38.34 -10.11
CA THR A 444 6.79 38.15 -9.23
C THR A 444 7.30 39.50 -8.68
N LEU A 445 7.34 40.55 -9.51
CA LEU A 445 7.70 41.91 -9.09
C LEU A 445 6.72 42.45 -8.05
N ARG A 446 5.41 42.23 -8.23
CA ARG A 446 4.37 42.65 -7.28
C ARG A 446 4.55 41.94 -5.93
N LEU A 447 4.73 40.62 -5.93
CA LEU A 447 5.01 39.86 -4.70
C LEU A 447 6.27 40.37 -3.98
N ASN A 448 7.35 40.61 -4.74
CA ASN A 448 8.58 41.18 -4.19
C ASN A 448 8.35 42.57 -3.56
N GLY A 449 7.59 43.45 -4.22
CA GLY A 449 7.24 44.78 -3.70
C GLY A 449 6.39 44.72 -2.42
N LEU A 450 5.57 43.68 -2.27
CA LEU A 450 4.80 43.41 -1.05
C LEU A 450 5.62 42.75 0.06
N GLY A 451 6.88 42.37 -0.21
CA GLY A 451 7.70 41.58 0.72
C GLY A 451 7.10 40.19 0.99
N ARG A 452 6.39 39.62 0.00
CA ARG A 452 5.69 38.35 0.10
C ARG A 452 6.27 37.31 -0.84
N GLU A 453 6.20 36.04 -0.46
CA GLU A 453 6.53 34.91 -1.33
C GLU A 453 5.63 33.69 -1.05
N THR A 454 5.38 32.86 -2.06
CA THR A 454 4.66 31.59 -1.87
C THR A 454 5.58 30.52 -1.28
N TRP A 455 5.00 29.42 -0.79
CA TRP A 455 5.77 28.26 -0.34
C TRP A 455 6.65 27.67 -1.46
N ALA A 456 6.13 27.62 -2.70
CA ALA A 456 6.90 27.14 -3.84
C ALA A 456 8.13 28.02 -4.13
N GLN A 457 8.00 29.36 -4.02
CA GLN A 457 9.15 30.27 -4.17
C GLN A 457 10.17 30.08 -3.05
N ALA A 458 9.71 29.94 -1.81
CA ALA A 458 10.57 29.69 -0.66
C ALA A 458 11.37 28.39 -0.85
N ALA A 459 10.70 27.32 -1.28
CA ALA A 459 11.32 26.02 -1.58
C ALA A 459 12.33 26.10 -2.74
N GLU A 460 11.99 26.79 -3.83
CA GLU A 460 12.89 27.01 -4.98
C GLU A 460 14.14 27.79 -4.57
N ARG A 461 13.97 28.85 -3.76
CA ARG A 461 15.07 29.67 -3.24
C ARG A 461 15.99 28.88 -2.31
N ALA A 462 15.41 28.04 -1.45
CA ALA A 462 16.17 27.10 -0.62
C ALA A 462 16.96 26.10 -1.48
N ALA A 463 16.34 25.54 -2.52
CA ALA A 463 17.00 24.64 -3.46
C ALA A 463 18.21 25.31 -4.14
N ARG A 464 18.07 26.56 -4.59
CA ARG A 464 19.18 27.32 -5.18
C ARG A 464 20.36 27.51 -4.23
N TYR A 465 20.13 27.81 -2.96
CA TYR A 465 21.21 27.93 -1.97
C TYR A 465 21.98 26.61 -1.80
N GLU A 466 21.28 25.48 -1.74
CA GLU A 466 21.93 24.18 -1.62
C GLU A 466 22.63 23.74 -2.91
N MET A 467 22.05 24.02 -4.08
CA MET A 467 22.71 23.77 -5.35
C MET A 467 24.00 24.58 -5.49
N GLU A 468 24.01 25.84 -5.08
CA GLU A 468 25.21 26.68 -5.07
C GLU A 468 26.25 26.15 -4.06
N ARG A 469 25.82 25.70 -2.89
CA ARG A 469 26.70 25.00 -1.92
C ARG A 469 27.32 23.75 -2.55
N ALA A 470 26.53 22.89 -3.18
CA ALA A 470 26.98 21.67 -3.84
C ALA A 470 27.99 21.97 -4.96
N ARG A 471 27.72 22.99 -5.78
CA ARG A 471 28.62 23.45 -6.84
C ARG A 471 29.97 23.90 -6.28
N LYS A 472 29.98 24.68 -5.19
CA LYS A 472 31.23 25.11 -4.54
C LYS A 472 32.02 23.92 -3.97
N ILE A 473 31.34 22.90 -3.44
CA ILE A 473 31.97 21.66 -2.95
C ILE A 473 32.65 20.94 -4.12
N GLN A 474 31.96 20.78 -5.24
CA GLN A 474 32.47 20.13 -6.43
C GLN A 474 33.71 20.85 -6.98
N ILE A 475 33.63 22.17 -7.17
CA ILE A 475 34.77 22.99 -7.65
C ILE A 475 35.99 22.83 -6.72
N ARG A 476 35.77 22.75 -5.40
CA ARG A 476 36.86 22.52 -4.43
C ARG A 476 37.46 21.11 -4.57
N ALA A 477 36.63 20.10 -4.80
CA ALA A 477 37.09 18.72 -4.99
C ALA A 477 37.92 18.59 -6.28
N GLU A 478 37.44 19.12 -7.41
CA GLU A 478 38.14 19.16 -8.69
C GLU A 478 39.51 19.84 -8.56
N ARG A 479 39.55 21.03 -7.95
CA ARG A 479 40.82 21.74 -7.71
C ARG A 479 41.79 20.99 -6.81
N LYS A 480 41.29 20.25 -5.81
CA LYS A 480 42.13 19.44 -4.92
C LYS A 480 42.77 18.27 -5.68
N GLU A 481 42.05 17.70 -6.64
CA GLU A 481 42.55 16.65 -7.52
C GLU A 481 43.61 17.20 -8.48
N ASP A 482 43.38 18.38 -9.08
CA ASP A 482 44.33 19.04 -9.98
C ASP A 482 45.69 19.34 -9.32
N ILE A 483 45.71 19.63 -8.02
CA ILE A 483 46.95 19.90 -7.25
C ILE A 483 47.54 18.65 -6.58
N GLY A 484 47.09 17.45 -6.94
CA GLY A 484 47.63 16.19 -6.42
C GLY A 484 47.32 15.94 -4.93
N GLY A 485 46.22 16.48 -4.42
CA GLY A 485 45.79 16.27 -3.03
C GLY A 485 46.46 17.16 -1.98
N GLY A 486 47.27 18.14 -2.40
CA GLY A 486 47.91 19.13 -1.53
C GLY A 486 46.90 19.93 -0.68
N ASP A 487 47.34 20.43 0.47
CA ASP A 487 46.48 21.17 1.40
C ASP A 487 46.09 22.53 0.83
N LEU A 488 44.78 22.76 0.66
CA LEU A 488 44.21 24.02 0.15
C LEU A 488 44.24 25.15 1.21
N ALA A 489 44.78 24.87 2.40
CA ALA A 489 44.80 25.79 3.53
C ALA A 489 45.43 27.17 3.25
N HIS A 490 46.37 27.26 2.30
CA HIS A 490 47.11 28.50 1.97
C HIS A 490 46.39 29.44 0.98
N LEU A 491 45.27 29.02 0.36
CA LEU A 491 44.48 29.86 -0.57
C LEU A 491 43.15 30.35 0.03
N ASP A 492 42.76 29.82 1.19
CA ASP A 492 41.51 30.14 1.90
C ASP A 492 41.62 31.38 2.83
N ASP A 493 42.69 32.18 2.70
CA ASP A 493 43.16 33.17 3.69
C ASP A 493 42.29 34.44 3.86
N ASN A 494 41.02 34.45 3.41
CA ASN A 494 40.12 35.58 3.64
C ASN A 494 38.62 35.26 3.79
N SER A 495 38.21 34.00 4.02
CA SER A 495 36.84 33.75 4.48
C SER A 495 36.73 32.54 5.39
N SER A 496 36.43 32.79 6.66
CA SER A 496 36.20 31.76 7.70
C SER A 496 35.11 30.75 7.33
N GLY A 497 34.29 31.02 6.30
CA GLY A 497 33.27 30.13 5.77
C GLY A 497 33.76 29.02 4.82
N MET A 498 34.96 29.12 4.25
CA MET A 498 35.46 28.13 3.27
C MET A 498 36.04 26.85 3.89
N ARG A 499 36.51 26.87 5.14
CA ARG A 499 37.16 25.70 5.79
C ARG A 499 36.23 24.52 6.11
N TYR A 500 34.91 24.69 6.06
CA TYR A 500 33.93 23.64 6.44
C TYR A 500 32.84 23.41 5.39
N LEU A 501 33.16 23.63 4.11
CA LEU A 501 32.22 23.42 3.02
C LEU A 501 32.03 21.92 2.73
N ARG A 502 30.91 21.37 3.19
CA ARG A 502 30.51 19.97 2.99
C ARG A 502 29.00 19.86 2.72
N HIS A 503 28.60 18.72 2.18
CA HIS A 503 27.18 18.33 2.11
C HIS A 503 26.60 18.24 3.53
N ARG A 504 25.32 18.56 3.67
CA ARG A 504 24.66 18.61 4.99
C ARG A 504 24.48 17.22 5.59
N TYR A 505 24.14 16.25 4.73
CA TYR A 505 23.85 14.88 5.12
C TYR A 505 24.71 13.91 4.31
N GLN A 506 24.94 12.73 4.88
CA GLN A 506 25.54 11.58 4.21
C GLN A 506 24.47 10.67 3.62
N HIS A 507 23.30 10.60 4.27
CA HIS A 507 22.15 9.82 3.81
C HIS A 507 20.86 10.63 3.99
N ILE A 508 19.97 10.53 3.02
CA ILE A 508 18.65 11.13 3.07
C ILE A 508 17.61 10.04 2.82
N VAL A 509 16.65 9.94 3.72
CA VAL A 509 15.48 9.07 3.61
C VAL A 509 14.24 9.95 3.46
N VAL A 510 13.46 9.71 2.42
CA VAL A 510 12.27 10.49 2.06
C VAL A 510 11.05 9.60 2.17
N ASP A 511 10.08 9.97 3.01
CA ASP A 511 8.75 9.36 3.07
C ASP A 511 7.69 10.27 2.43
N GLU A 512 6.59 9.70 1.96
CA GLU A 512 5.53 10.40 1.20
C GLU A 512 6.12 11.21 0.02
N ALA A 513 7.07 10.60 -0.68
CA ALA A 513 7.88 11.23 -1.72
C ALA A 513 7.07 11.74 -2.92
N GLN A 514 5.90 11.16 -3.18
CA GLN A 514 5.01 11.50 -4.29
C GLN A 514 4.41 12.90 -4.23
N ASP A 515 4.45 13.58 -3.07
CA ASP A 515 3.92 14.93 -2.89
C ASP A 515 5.02 16.01 -2.88
N LEU A 516 6.29 15.63 -3.03
CA LEU A 516 7.37 16.60 -3.12
C LEU A 516 7.37 17.31 -4.47
N SER A 517 7.59 18.63 -4.45
CA SER A 517 7.75 19.42 -5.67
C SER A 517 9.14 19.19 -6.28
N PRO A 518 9.34 19.52 -7.56
CA PRO A 518 10.68 19.50 -8.16
C PRO A 518 11.74 20.29 -7.37
N ALA A 519 11.36 21.45 -6.80
CA ALA A 519 12.25 22.27 -5.99
C ALA A 519 12.72 21.53 -4.73
N HIS A 520 11.82 20.80 -4.06
CA HIS A 520 12.19 19.94 -2.93
C HIS A 520 13.20 18.87 -3.33
N TRP A 521 13.00 18.21 -4.46
CA TRP A 521 13.93 17.19 -4.95
C TRP A 521 15.31 17.76 -5.28
N LYS A 522 15.37 18.91 -5.96
CA LYS A 522 16.65 19.58 -6.26
C LYS A 522 17.39 19.99 -4.99
N MET A 523 16.66 20.49 -3.99
CA MET A 523 17.21 20.79 -2.68
C MET A 523 17.80 19.53 -2.03
N LEU A 524 17.02 18.45 -1.90
CA LEU A 524 17.47 17.20 -1.28
C LEU A 524 18.67 16.60 -2.01
N ARG A 525 18.65 16.55 -3.35
CA ARG A 525 19.76 16.04 -4.15
C ARG A 525 21.04 16.84 -3.94
N ALA A 526 20.97 18.16 -3.78
CA ALA A 526 22.13 19.01 -3.51
C ALA A 526 22.67 18.87 -2.07
N MET A 527 21.82 18.48 -1.12
CA MET A 527 22.20 18.34 0.29
C MET A 527 23.03 17.09 0.61
N VAL A 528 23.13 16.12 -0.31
CA VAL A 528 23.84 14.85 -0.12
C VAL A 528 24.75 14.52 -1.30
N ALA A 529 25.97 14.06 -1.01
CA ALA A 529 26.93 13.65 -2.02
C ALA A 529 26.39 12.43 -2.83
N PRO A 530 26.56 12.39 -4.16
CA PRO A 530 26.26 11.19 -4.93
C PRO A 530 27.14 10.01 -4.47
N GLY A 531 26.52 8.88 -4.16
CA GLY A 531 27.27 7.71 -3.70
C GLY A 531 26.41 6.64 -3.05
N PRO A 532 27.02 5.57 -2.52
CA PRO A 532 26.29 4.46 -1.93
C PRO A 532 25.36 4.88 -0.80
N GLY A 533 24.08 4.50 -0.93
CA GLY A 533 23.05 4.80 0.06
C GLY A 533 22.73 6.29 0.26
N ASP A 534 23.04 7.15 -0.71
CA ASP A 534 22.81 8.59 -0.62
C ASP A 534 21.32 8.97 -0.42
N LEU A 535 20.42 8.40 -1.22
CA LEU A 535 18.97 8.64 -1.18
C LEU A 535 18.19 7.32 -1.09
N PHE A 536 17.23 7.26 -0.17
CA PHE A 536 16.23 6.20 -0.10
C PHE A 536 14.83 6.79 -0.09
N ILE A 537 13.98 6.34 -1.02
CA ILE A 537 12.71 6.99 -1.36
C ILE A 537 11.57 6.01 -1.10
N ALA A 538 10.64 6.37 -0.22
CA ALA A 538 9.37 5.67 -0.01
C ALA A 538 8.24 6.47 -0.65
N SER A 539 7.50 5.85 -1.59
CA SER A 539 6.48 6.54 -2.39
C SER A 539 5.21 5.70 -2.63
N ASP A 540 4.06 6.36 -2.68
CA ASP A 540 2.77 5.78 -3.10
C ASP A 540 2.03 6.76 -4.03
N THR A 541 2.18 6.58 -5.34
CA THR A 541 1.64 7.54 -6.32
C THR A 541 0.11 7.53 -6.38
N HIS A 542 -0.53 6.41 -6.00
CA HIS A 542 -2.00 6.33 -5.87
C HIS A 542 -2.51 7.22 -4.73
N GLN A 543 -1.68 7.46 -3.70
CA GLN A 543 -2.00 8.36 -2.59
C GLN A 543 -1.55 9.82 -2.81
N ARG A 544 -1.21 10.24 -4.03
CA ARG A 544 -0.86 11.64 -4.32
C ARG A 544 -2.10 12.53 -4.25
N ILE A 545 -2.10 13.51 -3.33
CA ILE A 545 -3.22 14.45 -3.14
C ILE A 545 -2.88 15.91 -3.49
N TYR A 546 -1.59 16.19 -3.68
CA TYR A 546 -1.09 17.47 -4.18
C TYR A 546 -0.73 17.32 -5.65
N ASP A 547 -1.07 18.31 -6.48
CA ASP A 547 -0.83 18.25 -7.92
C ASP A 547 0.63 18.57 -8.26
N ARG A 548 1.52 17.63 -7.90
CA ARG A 548 2.96 17.75 -8.05
C ARG A 548 3.48 16.55 -8.83
N GLN A 549 3.70 16.74 -10.12
CA GLN A 549 4.25 15.71 -11.01
C GLN A 549 5.76 15.90 -11.13
N VAL A 550 6.51 14.85 -10.84
CA VAL A 550 7.98 14.86 -10.91
C VAL A 550 8.48 13.53 -11.49
N THR A 551 9.26 13.61 -12.55
CA THR A 551 10.14 12.52 -12.97
C THR A 551 11.48 12.66 -12.23
N LEU A 552 11.83 11.70 -11.39
CA LEU A 552 13.02 11.76 -10.53
C LEU A 552 14.33 11.95 -11.30
N SER A 553 14.45 11.34 -12.49
CA SER A 553 15.62 11.49 -13.35
C SER A 553 15.90 12.94 -13.76
N THR A 554 14.85 13.74 -13.99
CA THR A 554 14.94 15.14 -14.41
C THR A 554 15.47 16.08 -13.32
N VAL A 555 15.37 15.67 -12.06
CA VAL A 555 15.87 16.39 -10.88
C VAL A 555 17.18 15.80 -10.35
N GLY A 556 17.84 14.95 -11.15
CA GLY A 556 19.14 14.36 -10.83
C GLY A 556 19.08 13.13 -9.92
N VAL A 557 17.91 12.52 -9.77
CA VAL A 557 17.69 11.33 -8.93
C VAL A 557 17.43 10.13 -9.82
N ASN A 558 18.48 9.34 -10.10
CA ASN A 558 18.37 8.16 -10.96
C ASN A 558 18.15 6.89 -10.12
N ILE A 559 17.00 6.23 -10.29
CA ILE A 559 16.62 5.02 -9.52
C ILE A 559 16.58 3.74 -10.38
N ARG A 560 16.97 3.81 -11.65
CA ARG A 560 16.86 2.68 -12.59
C ARG A 560 17.59 1.44 -12.05
N GLY A 561 16.90 0.29 -12.02
CA GLY A 561 17.41 -0.98 -11.47
C GLY A 561 17.47 -1.05 -9.93
N ARG A 562 17.01 -0.01 -9.21
CA ARG A 562 17.04 0.11 -7.75
C ARG A 562 15.67 0.47 -7.17
N SER A 563 14.61 0.11 -7.89
CA SER A 563 13.22 0.24 -7.45
C SER A 563 12.66 -1.12 -7.03
N SER A 564 11.95 -1.17 -5.92
CA SER A 564 11.25 -2.36 -5.41
C SER A 564 9.78 -2.01 -5.17
N LYS A 565 8.83 -2.87 -5.60
CA LYS A 565 7.39 -2.69 -5.37
C LYS A 565 6.93 -3.64 -4.26
N LEU A 566 6.30 -3.08 -3.23
CA LEU A 566 5.60 -3.82 -2.18
C LEU A 566 4.15 -3.98 -2.59
N THR A 567 3.62 -5.20 -2.57
CA THR A 567 2.23 -5.51 -2.96
C THR A 567 1.37 -5.98 -1.80
N LEU A 568 1.98 -6.47 -0.71
CA LEU A 568 1.28 -6.99 0.45
C LEU A 568 0.99 -5.92 1.49
N SER A 569 -0.30 -5.66 1.75
CA SER A 569 -0.81 -4.76 2.79
C SER A 569 -0.87 -5.46 4.14
N TYR A 570 -0.35 -4.78 5.16
CA TYR A 570 -0.35 -5.19 6.55
C TYR A 570 -1.21 -4.23 7.39
N ARG A 571 -2.25 -3.64 6.82
CA ARG A 571 -2.99 -2.59 7.54
C ARG A 571 -4.45 -2.49 7.17
N THR A 572 -4.73 -2.31 5.90
CA THR A 572 -6.10 -2.12 5.45
C THR A 572 -6.65 -3.50 5.11
N THR A 573 -7.84 -3.86 5.58
CA THR A 573 -8.44 -5.16 5.23
C THR A 573 -8.63 -5.31 3.71
N GLN A 574 -8.67 -6.54 3.22
CA GLN A 574 -8.89 -6.82 1.80
C GLN A 574 -10.19 -6.18 1.32
N GLU A 575 -11.25 -6.24 2.11
CA GLU A 575 -12.56 -5.71 1.76
C GLU A 575 -12.55 -4.18 1.64
N ILE A 576 -11.81 -3.48 2.51
CA ILE A 576 -11.62 -2.02 2.40
C ILE A 576 -10.74 -1.70 1.19
N LEU A 577 -9.66 -2.48 0.96
CA LEU A 577 -8.74 -2.27 -0.14
C LEU A 577 -9.43 -2.43 -1.50
N ASP A 578 -10.24 -3.47 -1.68
CA ASP A 578 -10.99 -3.75 -2.90
C ASP A 578 -11.96 -2.61 -3.23
N GLN A 579 -12.70 -2.14 -2.23
CA GLN A 579 -13.65 -1.05 -2.41
C GLN A 579 -12.95 0.30 -2.66
N ALA A 580 -11.85 0.56 -1.96
CA ALA A 580 -11.03 1.74 -2.21
C ALA A 580 -10.43 1.71 -3.63
N ALA A 581 -9.95 0.56 -4.11
CA ALA A 581 -9.39 0.42 -5.46
C ALA A 581 -10.41 0.80 -6.54
N LYS A 582 -11.71 0.50 -6.34
CA LYS A 582 -12.78 0.91 -7.27
C LYS A 582 -12.93 2.44 -7.37
N VAL A 583 -12.63 3.20 -6.33
CA VAL A 583 -12.69 4.69 -6.33
C VAL A 583 -11.71 5.30 -7.34
N VAL A 584 -10.57 4.66 -7.55
CA VAL A 584 -9.50 5.13 -8.44
C VAL A 584 -9.49 4.44 -9.81
N LEU A 585 -10.43 3.53 -10.04
CA LEU A 585 -10.53 2.77 -11.27
C LEU A 585 -10.77 3.70 -12.48
N GLY A 586 -10.04 3.46 -13.56
CA GLY A 586 -10.06 4.28 -14.77
C GLY A 586 -9.19 5.54 -14.74
N ALA A 587 -8.48 5.84 -13.65
CA ALA A 587 -7.44 6.86 -13.62
C ALA A 587 -6.05 6.25 -13.87
N THR A 588 -5.20 6.94 -14.63
CA THR A 588 -3.81 6.53 -14.87
C THR A 588 -2.88 7.16 -13.84
N TYR A 589 -1.97 6.38 -13.25
CA TYR A 589 -1.00 6.87 -12.26
C TYR A 589 0.41 6.69 -12.80
N ASP A 590 1.27 7.72 -12.62
CA ASP A 590 2.69 7.58 -12.94
C ASP A 590 3.43 6.84 -11.82
N ASP A 591 4.62 6.35 -12.15
CA ASP A 591 5.52 5.72 -11.21
C ASP A 591 6.71 6.61 -10.82
N LEU A 592 6.66 7.94 -10.97
CA LEU A 592 7.79 8.87 -10.74
C LEU A 592 9.05 8.64 -11.62
N ASP A 593 9.06 7.69 -12.56
CA ASP A 593 10.20 7.35 -13.44
C ASP A 593 9.77 7.17 -14.92
N ASP A 594 8.81 8.00 -15.37
CA ASP A 594 8.23 8.01 -16.73
C ASP A 594 7.44 6.73 -17.12
N GLY A 595 7.13 5.85 -16.16
CA GLY A 595 6.24 4.69 -16.32
C GLY A 595 4.85 4.89 -15.68
N THR A 596 4.04 3.83 -15.72
CA THR A 596 2.70 3.79 -15.09
C THR A 596 2.67 2.81 -13.93
N ASP A 597 1.87 3.12 -12.90
CA ASP A 597 1.62 2.24 -11.76
C ASP A 597 0.14 1.83 -11.71
N THR A 598 -0.11 0.60 -11.30
CA THR A 598 -1.46 0.04 -11.11
C THR A 598 -1.58 -0.62 -9.75
N LEU A 599 -2.82 -0.71 -9.25
CA LEU A 599 -3.17 -1.47 -8.04
C LEU A 599 -3.33 -2.97 -8.30
N ASP A 600 -2.89 -3.49 -9.44
CA ASP A 600 -2.94 -4.93 -9.73
C ASP A 600 -1.92 -5.69 -8.86
N GLY A 601 -2.32 -6.85 -8.37
CA GLY A 601 -1.52 -7.72 -7.50
C GLY A 601 -1.42 -7.24 -6.04
N TYR A 602 -2.06 -6.13 -5.68
CA TYR A 602 -2.17 -5.70 -4.28
C TYR A 602 -3.17 -6.55 -3.53
N HIS A 603 -2.76 -7.02 -2.34
CA HIS A 603 -3.61 -7.83 -1.47
C HIS A 603 -3.26 -7.53 -0.02
N SER A 604 -4.16 -7.88 0.90
CA SER A 604 -4.02 -7.69 2.33
C SER A 604 -3.94 -9.02 3.07
N LEU A 605 -3.14 -9.05 4.14
CA LEU A 605 -3.18 -10.13 5.13
C LEU A 605 -4.34 -10.01 6.11
N LEU A 606 -5.04 -8.87 6.11
CA LEU A 606 -6.13 -8.59 7.02
C LEU A 606 -7.46 -8.76 6.26
N HIS A 607 -8.41 -9.41 6.91
CA HIS A 607 -9.79 -9.52 6.47
C HIS A 607 -10.71 -8.97 7.55
N GLY A 608 -11.80 -8.35 7.13
CA GLY A 608 -12.76 -7.73 8.03
C GLY A 608 -14.14 -7.57 7.39
N PRO A 609 -15.04 -6.84 8.05
CA PRO A 609 -16.34 -6.54 7.46
C PRO A 609 -16.17 -5.71 6.18
N ALA A 610 -17.10 -5.89 5.24
CA ALA A 610 -17.20 -5.00 4.09
C ALA A 610 -17.48 -3.55 4.54
N PRO A 611 -17.00 -2.53 3.81
CA PRO A 611 -17.34 -1.14 4.09
C PRO A 611 -18.85 -0.90 4.07
N ASP A 612 -19.33 -0.15 5.06
CA ASP A 612 -20.73 0.23 5.18
C ASP A 612 -21.03 1.45 4.28
N TYR A 613 -21.95 1.32 3.33
CA TYR A 613 -22.46 2.41 2.52
C TYR A 613 -23.86 2.83 2.97
N VAL A 614 -24.04 4.08 3.38
CA VAL A 614 -25.25 4.52 4.06
C VAL A 614 -25.84 5.75 3.38
N ALA A 615 -27.01 5.56 2.75
CA ALA A 615 -27.83 6.64 2.25
C ALA A 615 -28.63 7.27 3.40
N CYS A 616 -28.54 8.59 3.54
CA CYS A 616 -29.26 9.35 4.55
C CYS A 616 -30.27 10.31 3.90
N ALA A 617 -31.40 10.54 4.56
CA ALA A 617 -32.47 11.38 4.04
C ALA A 617 -32.04 12.85 3.92
N ASP A 618 -31.33 13.35 4.93
CA ASP A 618 -30.77 14.69 4.99
C ASP A 618 -29.52 14.74 5.89
N TRP A 619 -28.95 15.94 6.05
CA TRP A 619 -27.78 16.15 6.92
C TRP A 619 -28.03 15.76 8.39
N THR A 620 -29.24 15.97 8.91
CA THR A 620 -29.56 15.67 10.31
C THR A 620 -29.63 14.17 10.54
N ASP A 621 -30.24 13.44 9.61
CA ASP A 621 -30.24 11.98 9.60
C ASP A 621 -28.81 11.41 9.48
N GLU A 622 -27.98 11.98 8.59
CA GLU A 622 -26.59 11.55 8.43
C GLU A 622 -25.76 11.69 9.71
N ILE A 623 -25.89 12.82 10.41
CA ILE A 623 -25.22 13.02 11.71
C ILE A 623 -25.76 12.06 12.78
N THR A 624 -27.06 11.78 12.79
CA THR A 624 -27.69 10.87 13.77
C THR A 624 -27.14 9.45 13.59
N GLN A 625 -27.14 8.95 12.36
CA GLN A 625 -26.62 7.63 12.03
C GLN A 625 -25.10 7.53 12.24
N LEU A 626 -24.35 8.60 11.99
CA LEU A 626 -22.94 8.68 12.33
C LEU A 626 -22.74 8.54 13.85
N ALA A 627 -23.52 9.26 14.66
CA ALA A 627 -23.40 9.22 16.11
C ALA A 627 -23.70 7.82 16.68
N GLU A 628 -24.67 7.11 16.13
CA GLU A 628 -24.96 5.71 16.49
C GLU A 628 -23.78 4.79 16.16
N ALA A 629 -23.21 4.91 14.95
CA ALA A 629 -22.05 4.12 14.56
C ALA A 629 -20.84 4.38 15.46
N LEU A 630 -20.55 5.65 15.79
CA LEU A 630 -19.45 6.02 16.69
C LEU A 630 -19.66 5.47 18.11
N LYS A 631 -20.89 5.47 18.63
CA LYS A 631 -21.22 4.88 19.94
C LYS A 631 -21.03 3.36 19.93
N GLN A 632 -21.48 2.69 18.86
CA GLN A 632 -21.26 1.25 18.71
C GLN A 632 -19.77 0.92 18.64
N TRP A 633 -19.02 1.66 17.82
CA TRP A 633 -17.58 1.48 17.68
C TRP A 633 -16.83 1.68 18.99
N ARG A 634 -17.20 2.70 19.77
CA ARG A 634 -16.67 2.92 21.11
C ARG A 634 -16.95 1.73 22.03
N ALA A 635 -18.17 1.20 22.00
CA ALA A 635 -18.54 0.03 22.79
C ALA A 635 -17.68 -1.18 22.40
N ASP A 636 -17.50 -1.46 21.10
CA ASP A 636 -16.66 -2.56 20.62
C ASP A 636 -15.19 -2.44 21.08
N ILE A 637 -14.63 -1.23 21.04
CA ILE A 637 -13.22 -0.98 21.39
C ILE A 637 -12.99 -1.10 22.90
N THR A 638 -13.97 -0.66 23.70
CA THR A 638 -13.88 -0.67 25.16
C THR A 638 -14.32 -1.99 25.79
N GLN A 639 -14.70 -3.00 24.99
CA GLN A 639 -14.93 -4.35 25.50
C GLN A 639 -13.65 -4.90 26.15
N PRO A 640 -13.74 -5.48 27.37
CA PRO A 640 -12.59 -6.10 28.01
C PRO A 640 -12.06 -7.25 27.15
N ALA A 641 -10.75 -7.27 26.90
CA ALA A 641 -10.11 -8.42 26.27
C ALA A 641 -10.12 -9.65 27.22
N ASP A 642 -9.79 -10.83 26.70
CA ASP A 642 -9.74 -12.09 27.47
C ASP A 642 -8.81 -12.02 28.70
N ASP A 643 -7.87 -11.06 28.72
CA ASP A 643 -6.95 -10.77 29.83
C ASP A 643 -7.48 -9.73 30.84
N GLY A 644 -8.71 -9.23 30.64
CA GLY A 644 -9.36 -8.23 31.48
C GLY A 644 -8.93 -6.78 31.21
N THR A 645 -8.07 -6.52 30.22
CA THR A 645 -7.66 -5.16 29.88
C THR A 645 -8.76 -4.42 29.09
N VAL A 646 -9.04 -3.18 29.49
CA VAL A 646 -9.93 -2.27 28.75
C VAL A 646 -9.07 -1.37 27.88
N ARG A 647 -9.34 -1.35 26.58
CA ARG A 647 -8.56 -0.55 25.62
C ARG A 647 -9.05 0.89 25.59
N ASP A 648 -8.11 1.83 25.52
CA ASP A 648 -8.40 3.26 25.36
C ASP A 648 -8.87 3.56 23.92
N PRO A 649 -10.10 4.07 23.72
CA PRO A 649 -10.60 4.41 22.39
C PRO A 649 -9.99 5.69 21.81
N SER A 650 -9.23 6.47 22.59
CA SER A 650 -8.71 7.78 22.17
C SER A 650 -7.83 7.70 20.93
N GLY A 651 -8.21 8.42 19.86
CA GLY A 651 -7.44 8.49 18.62
C GLY A 651 -7.51 7.21 17.76
N THR A 652 -8.41 6.28 18.07
CA THR A 652 -8.66 5.06 17.28
C THR A 652 -9.75 5.26 16.22
N MET A 653 -10.68 6.18 16.47
CA MET A 653 -11.82 6.48 15.61
C MET A 653 -11.68 7.86 14.96
N ALA A 654 -12.21 8.00 13.75
CA ALA A 654 -12.21 9.30 13.09
C ALA A 654 -13.35 9.53 12.10
N VAL A 655 -13.64 10.81 11.87
CA VAL A 655 -14.64 11.30 10.91
C VAL A 655 -13.97 12.23 9.90
N CYS A 656 -14.16 11.90 8.63
CA CYS A 656 -13.57 12.57 7.51
C CYS A 656 -14.64 13.31 6.70
N VAL A 657 -14.35 14.56 6.34
CA VAL A 657 -15.22 15.40 5.51
C VAL A 657 -14.47 15.95 4.30
N ALA A 658 -15.18 16.27 3.22
CA ALA A 658 -14.58 16.80 2.01
C ALA A 658 -14.25 18.32 2.08
N ASP A 659 -14.93 19.09 2.94
CA ASP A 659 -14.83 20.55 2.97
C ASP A 659 -14.32 21.13 4.29
N GLY A 660 -13.63 22.28 4.22
CA GLY A 660 -12.90 22.93 5.30
C GLY A 660 -13.75 23.54 6.41
N GLU A 661 -15.00 23.91 6.12
CA GLU A 661 -15.92 24.45 7.13
C GLU A 661 -16.74 23.36 7.84
N MET A 662 -16.85 22.17 7.24
CA MET A 662 -17.61 21.05 7.79
C MET A 662 -17.07 20.47 9.11
N PRO A 663 -15.74 20.38 9.39
CA PRO A 663 -15.25 19.77 10.63
C PRO A 663 -15.82 20.44 11.87
N GLY A 664 -15.86 21.79 11.89
CA GLY A 664 -16.40 22.55 13.01
C GLY A 664 -17.91 22.33 13.19
N ARG A 665 -18.67 22.28 12.09
CA ARG A 665 -20.10 22.00 12.12
C ARG A 665 -20.40 20.60 12.65
N VAL A 666 -19.69 19.59 12.14
CA VAL A 666 -19.85 18.18 12.54
C VAL A 666 -19.46 17.98 14.00
N ALA A 667 -18.35 18.59 14.43
CA ALA A 667 -17.92 18.55 15.82
C ALA A 667 -18.99 19.15 16.76
N ALA A 668 -19.52 20.32 16.42
CA ALA A 668 -20.57 20.97 17.21
C ALA A 668 -21.88 20.16 17.23
N ASP A 669 -22.30 19.60 16.09
CA ASP A 669 -23.50 18.77 16.00
C ASP A 669 -23.36 17.48 16.85
N LEU A 670 -22.21 16.79 16.77
CA LEU A 670 -21.95 15.58 17.56
C LEU A 670 -21.88 15.86 19.07
N GLU A 671 -21.26 16.96 19.47
CA GLU A 671 -21.15 17.34 20.88
C GLU A 671 -22.49 17.78 21.45
N MET A 672 -23.16 18.76 20.82
CA MET A 672 -24.39 19.36 21.35
C MET A 672 -25.59 18.42 21.28
N LYS A 673 -25.71 17.60 20.22
CA LYS A 673 -26.91 16.76 20.00
C LYS A 673 -26.74 15.33 20.50
N HIS A 674 -25.51 14.81 20.53
CA HIS A 674 -25.26 13.40 20.82
C HIS A 674 -24.27 13.13 21.96
N GLY A 675 -23.65 14.18 22.52
CA GLY A 675 -22.73 14.08 23.66
C GLY A 675 -21.39 13.43 23.33
N ILE A 676 -20.96 13.45 22.06
CA ILE A 676 -19.70 12.84 21.62
C ILE A 676 -18.63 13.92 21.55
N THR A 677 -17.56 13.74 22.33
CA THR A 677 -16.42 14.67 22.33
C THR A 677 -15.50 14.37 21.15
N THR A 678 -15.03 15.43 20.49
CA THR A 678 -14.23 15.33 19.28
C THR A 678 -12.94 16.15 19.39
N ALA A 679 -11.90 15.73 18.68
CA ALA A 679 -10.67 16.50 18.53
C ALA A 679 -10.50 16.88 17.05
N THR A 680 -10.43 18.18 16.76
CA THR A 680 -10.31 18.67 15.39
C THR A 680 -8.87 18.57 14.92
N LEU A 681 -8.63 17.91 13.80
CA LEU A 681 -7.32 17.79 13.18
C LEU A 681 -6.91 19.11 12.53
N THR A 682 -5.89 19.74 13.12
CA THR A 682 -5.26 20.93 12.58
C THR A 682 -3.92 20.61 11.92
N LYS A 683 -3.29 21.64 11.36
CA LYS A 683 -1.92 21.60 10.84
C LYS A 683 -0.87 21.27 11.91
N ASP A 684 -1.19 21.49 13.19
CA ASP A 684 -0.30 21.26 14.33
C ASP A 684 -0.63 19.96 15.09
N GLY A 685 -1.59 19.17 14.58
CA GLY A 685 -2.08 17.95 15.20
C GLY A 685 -3.54 18.07 15.67
N PRO A 686 -4.07 17.04 16.34
CA PRO A 686 -5.39 17.10 16.95
C PRO A 686 -5.45 18.19 18.04
N GLN A 687 -6.46 19.04 17.98
CA GLN A 687 -6.78 20.03 19.01
C GLN A 687 -8.08 19.64 19.71
N GLY A 688 -8.07 19.68 21.04
CA GLY A 688 -9.16 19.17 21.89
C GLY A 688 -8.81 17.83 22.54
N GLY A 689 -9.63 17.42 23.51
CA GLY A 689 -9.46 16.17 24.26
C GLY A 689 -10.45 15.06 23.86
N GLY A 690 -11.09 15.18 22.70
CA GLY A 690 -12.12 14.23 22.28
C GLY A 690 -11.54 12.92 21.73
N GLU A 691 -12.30 11.84 21.94
CA GLU A 691 -11.89 10.48 21.55
C GLU A 691 -11.91 10.28 20.02
N VAL A 692 -12.77 11.04 19.31
CA VAL A 692 -12.97 10.96 17.86
C VAL A 692 -12.23 12.09 17.15
N HIS A 693 -11.32 11.76 16.24
CA HIS A 693 -10.62 12.77 15.43
C HIS A 693 -11.48 13.21 14.24
N ILE A 694 -11.65 14.52 14.03
CA ILE A 694 -12.44 15.07 12.91
C ILE A 694 -11.58 15.98 12.05
N GLY A 695 -11.66 15.85 10.74
CA GLY A 695 -10.93 16.75 9.85
C GLY A 695 -11.29 16.57 8.38
N THR A 696 -10.70 17.42 7.54
CA THR A 696 -10.82 17.29 6.09
C THR A 696 -10.00 16.13 5.56
N MET A 697 -10.38 15.54 4.42
CA MET A 697 -9.64 14.44 3.77
C MET A 697 -8.13 14.69 3.67
N HIS A 698 -7.71 15.92 3.38
CA HIS A 698 -6.30 16.30 3.33
C HIS A 698 -5.53 16.14 4.65
N ARG A 699 -6.20 16.32 5.80
CA ARG A 699 -5.58 16.25 7.14
C ARG A 699 -5.33 14.83 7.62
N PHE A 700 -6.00 13.85 7.00
CA PHE A 700 -5.85 12.43 7.31
C PHE A 700 -4.60 11.81 6.67
N LYS A 701 -3.97 12.50 5.71
CA LYS A 701 -2.77 11.98 5.07
C LYS A 701 -1.64 11.79 6.09
N GLY A 702 -1.06 10.59 6.10
CA GLY A 702 -0.03 10.18 7.05
C GLY A 702 -0.57 9.76 8.42
N LEU A 703 -1.90 9.79 8.64
CA LEU A 703 -2.55 9.28 9.85
C LEU A 703 -3.21 7.92 9.57
N GLU A 704 -3.54 7.21 10.65
CA GLU A 704 -4.06 5.84 10.64
C GLU A 704 -5.06 5.66 11.78
N TYR A 705 -6.19 5.01 11.48
CA TYR A 705 -7.30 4.81 12.42
C TYR A 705 -7.81 3.38 12.35
N GLN A 706 -8.28 2.84 13.48
CA GLN A 706 -8.94 1.52 13.50
C GLN A 706 -10.27 1.57 12.76
N LYS A 707 -11.07 2.61 13.05
CA LYS A 707 -12.40 2.81 12.45
C LYS A 707 -12.53 4.23 11.90
N LEU A 708 -13.01 4.36 10.67
CA LEU A 708 -13.11 5.66 9.99
C LEU A 708 -14.46 5.81 9.29
N ALA A 709 -15.10 6.97 9.49
CA ALA A 709 -16.30 7.37 8.78
C ALA A 709 -15.99 8.48 7.78
N VAL A 710 -16.42 8.36 6.53
CA VAL A 710 -16.45 9.45 5.54
C VAL A 710 -17.91 9.91 5.43
N ILE A 711 -18.17 11.18 5.68
CA ILE A 711 -19.54 11.75 5.59
C ILE A 711 -19.62 12.83 4.53
N GLY A 712 -20.83 13.09 4.03
CA GLY A 712 -21.06 14.05 2.96
C GLY A 712 -20.42 13.64 1.65
N ALA A 713 -20.33 12.33 1.38
CA ALA A 713 -19.84 11.79 0.10
C ALA A 713 -20.92 11.93 -1.00
N SER A 714 -21.43 13.14 -1.17
CA SER A 714 -22.51 13.49 -2.09
C SER A 714 -21.98 14.12 -3.37
N ASP A 715 -22.70 13.96 -4.48
CA ASP A 715 -22.47 14.71 -5.72
C ASP A 715 -22.61 16.22 -5.45
N GLY A 716 -21.71 17.02 -6.02
CA GLY A 716 -21.59 18.46 -5.76
C GLY A 716 -20.63 18.81 -4.62
N ILE A 717 -20.46 17.92 -3.63
CA ILE A 717 -19.47 18.06 -2.55
C ILE A 717 -18.19 17.30 -2.92
N LEU A 718 -18.34 16.08 -3.42
CA LEU A 718 -17.26 15.20 -3.84
C LEU A 718 -17.62 14.58 -5.21
N PRO A 719 -17.07 15.08 -6.33
CA PRO A 719 -16.19 16.23 -6.43
C PRO A 719 -16.92 17.56 -6.16
N ARG A 720 -16.16 18.64 -5.96
CA ARG A 720 -16.71 20.00 -5.81
C ARG A 720 -17.20 20.54 -7.14
N THR A 721 -18.30 19.99 -7.65
CA THR A 721 -18.82 20.17 -9.02
C THR A 721 -18.89 21.65 -9.41
N ALA A 722 -19.40 22.52 -8.53
CA ALA A 722 -19.51 23.96 -8.77
C ALA A 722 -18.17 24.68 -9.06
N LEU A 723 -17.05 24.17 -8.55
CA LEU A 723 -15.72 24.75 -8.78
C LEU A 723 -15.05 24.23 -10.06
N ILE A 724 -15.42 23.04 -10.51
CA ILE A 724 -14.72 22.33 -11.59
C ILE A 724 -15.50 22.36 -12.92
N GLU A 725 -16.83 22.47 -12.90
CA GLU A 725 -17.68 22.45 -14.10
C GLU A 725 -17.28 23.50 -15.14
N LYS A 726 -16.82 24.68 -14.69
CA LYS A 726 -16.32 25.74 -15.58
C LYS A 726 -15.17 25.27 -16.48
N TYR A 727 -14.39 24.28 -16.05
CA TYR A 727 -13.27 23.72 -16.82
C TYR A 727 -13.71 22.67 -17.83
N ALA A 728 -14.89 22.07 -17.69
CA ALA A 728 -15.32 20.98 -18.57
C ALA A 728 -15.33 21.37 -20.07
N THR A 729 -15.60 22.65 -20.36
CA THR A 729 -15.59 23.20 -21.73
C THR A 729 -14.35 24.05 -22.04
N THR A 730 -13.79 24.73 -21.04
CA THR A 730 -12.69 25.70 -21.23
C THR A 730 -11.31 25.06 -21.16
N ASP A 731 -11.12 24.04 -20.31
CA ASP A 731 -9.88 23.28 -20.15
C ASP A 731 -10.18 21.84 -19.69
N PRO A 732 -10.52 20.94 -20.64
CA PRO A 732 -10.88 19.55 -20.33
C PRO A 732 -9.79 18.78 -19.57
N ASN A 733 -8.52 19.05 -19.87
CA ASN A 733 -7.40 18.40 -19.18
C ASN A 733 -7.35 18.80 -17.70
N ARG A 734 -7.60 20.09 -17.41
CA ARG A 734 -7.70 20.55 -16.03
C ARG A 734 -8.90 19.98 -15.31
N TYR A 735 -10.04 19.88 -15.99
CA TYR A 735 -11.23 19.23 -15.44
C TYR A 735 -10.92 17.79 -14.99
N GLU A 736 -10.29 16.99 -15.85
CA GLU A 736 -9.85 15.63 -15.52
C GLU A 736 -8.86 15.59 -14.35
N ARG A 737 -7.92 16.55 -14.29
CA ARG A 737 -6.94 16.65 -13.20
C ARG A 737 -7.60 16.96 -11.85
N GLU A 738 -8.56 17.88 -11.80
CA GLU A 738 -9.31 18.17 -10.58
C GLU A 738 -10.20 16.98 -10.16
N LEU A 739 -10.83 16.28 -11.12
CA LEU A 739 -11.56 15.05 -10.84
C LEU A 739 -10.64 13.98 -10.24
N LYS A 740 -9.47 13.75 -10.85
CA LYS A 740 -8.45 12.82 -10.35
C LYS A 740 -8.00 13.19 -8.94
N LYS A 741 -7.79 14.48 -8.67
CA LYS A 741 -7.44 14.98 -7.34
C LYS A 741 -8.52 14.68 -6.31
N SER A 742 -9.80 14.89 -6.63
CA SER A 742 -10.91 14.55 -5.73
C SER A 742 -11.05 13.03 -5.52
N ARG A 743 -10.85 12.20 -6.57
CA ARG A 743 -10.80 10.73 -6.43
C ARG A 743 -9.69 10.29 -5.49
N ASN A 744 -8.49 10.83 -5.67
CA ASN A 744 -7.34 10.50 -4.82
C ASN A 744 -7.57 10.92 -3.36
N GLN A 745 -8.25 12.04 -3.10
CA GLN A 745 -8.60 12.43 -1.74
C GLN A 745 -9.51 11.40 -1.06
N LEU A 746 -10.54 10.94 -1.77
CA LEU A 746 -11.43 9.91 -1.26
C LEU A 746 -10.68 8.59 -1.04
N PHE A 747 -9.87 8.16 -2.01
CA PHE A 747 -9.03 6.96 -1.91
C PHE A 747 -8.08 7.01 -0.71
N VAL A 748 -7.40 8.14 -0.50
CA VAL A 748 -6.50 8.31 0.65
C VAL A 748 -7.28 8.27 1.95
N ALA A 749 -8.47 8.86 2.01
CA ALA A 749 -9.31 8.85 3.21
C ALA A 749 -9.80 7.43 3.55
N THR A 750 -10.34 6.70 2.58
CA THR A 750 -10.87 5.33 2.78
C THR A 750 -9.77 4.37 3.21
N THR A 751 -8.57 4.49 2.63
CA THR A 751 -7.43 3.63 2.94
C THR A 751 -6.72 3.97 4.26
N ARG A 752 -7.20 4.97 5.02
CA ARG A 752 -6.72 5.23 6.40
C ARG A 752 -7.43 4.38 7.45
N ALA A 753 -8.52 3.71 7.08
CA ALA A 753 -9.20 2.74 7.92
C ALA A 753 -8.42 1.41 7.98
N ARG A 754 -8.31 0.84 9.19
CA ARG A 754 -7.74 -0.49 9.41
C ARG A 754 -8.82 -1.58 9.37
N ASP A 755 -9.81 -1.46 10.25
CA ASP A 755 -10.77 -2.53 10.58
C ASP A 755 -12.17 -2.27 10.04
N ALA A 756 -12.63 -1.02 10.11
CA ALA A 756 -13.98 -0.64 9.68
C ALA A 756 -13.98 0.69 8.94
N LEU A 757 -14.69 0.72 7.82
CA LEU A 757 -14.92 1.90 7.01
C LEU A 757 -16.43 2.09 6.84
N ARG A 758 -16.92 3.30 7.13
CA ARG A 758 -18.29 3.71 6.85
C ARG A 758 -18.26 4.91 5.90
N ILE A 759 -19.08 4.89 4.85
CA ILE A 759 -19.23 6.01 3.91
C ILE A 759 -20.72 6.37 3.85
N SER A 760 -21.05 7.61 4.17
CA SER A 760 -22.42 8.12 4.11
C SER A 760 -22.55 9.33 3.19
N TRP A 761 -23.77 9.52 2.71
CA TRP A 761 -24.15 10.66 1.89
C TRP A 761 -25.61 11.04 2.14
N HIS A 762 -25.93 12.30 1.89
CA HIS A 762 -27.31 12.79 1.78
C HIS A 762 -27.56 13.35 0.38
N GLY A 763 -28.76 13.17 -0.15
CA GLY A 763 -29.08 13.54 -1.54
C GLY A 763 -28.50 12.55 -2.55
N LYS A 764 -27.88 13.06 -3.64
CA LYS A 764 -27.29 12.20 -4.67
C LYS A 764 -25.91 11.69 -4.22
N PRO A 765 -25.61 10.39 -4.35
CA PRO A 765 -24.29 9.86 -4.00
C PRO A 765 -23.21 10.44 -4.92
N SER A 766 -22.00 10.57 -4.39
CA SER A 766 -20.83 10.95 -5.18
C SER A 766 -20.63 9.99 -6.35
N PRO A 767 -20.27 10.49 -7.55
CA PRO A 767 -19.98 9.65 -8.71
C PRO A 767 -18.72 8.78 -8.56
N PHE A 768 -17.99 8.94 -7.45
CA PHE A 768 -16.80 8.13 -7.14
C PHE A 768 -17.11 6.93 -6.24
N LEU A 769 -18.34 6.81 -5.72
CA LEU A 769 -18.73 5.67 -4.90
C LEU A 769 -19.03 4.45 -5.78
N PRO A 770 -18.53 3.26 -5.42
CA PRO A 770 -18.80 2.03 -6.15
C PRO A 770 -20.13 1.41 -5.72
N LEU A 771 -21.24 2.14 -5.98
CA LEU A 771 -22.61 1.73 -5.62
C LEU A 771 -23.28 0.89 -6.69
#